data_AF-A0A1Q7H651-F1
#
_entry.id   AF-A0A1Q7H651-F1
#
_cell.length_a   1.000
_cell.length_b   1.000
_cell.length_c   1.000
_cell.angle_alpha   90.00
_cell.angle_beta   90.00
_cell.angle_gamma   90.00
#
_symmetry.space_group_name_H-M   'P 1'
#
loop_
_entity.id
_entity.type
_entity.pdbx_description
1 polymer ?
#
loop_
_entity_poly.entity_id
_entity_poly.type
_entity_poly.pdbx_seq_one_letter_code
_entity_poly.pdbx_strand_id
1 'polypeptide(L)'
;MFQRYARNRTGSVSTMPGSTIANDIASAPAGEFLDRVARLNAQYRAGQIRAHVPEALQDGERSLEELIERHLPASHAAFQAASRSLFFSLPVAFDPAQAVGPYLAIVDRDPTGQPYRFLDMGALIATHAFGENDPAVVAAIINALPFVASRYAHSEYQTVLSLRLKAELNRIAPAGMPRHFVVNTGAEAVENAIKSVLLNRVMTSEDGDGGFIVSFEGAFHGRTLGSLAVTHRKKARLGFPTFDWPHIAFPVDEPRSPKETLRREERSLKQLWDLLVSGRIPRAEKSKDTYRREMDAIDEFLAQPEQDLNAFVHAQHANLTPDVVRRSRRVAAVLVEPIQGEGGVRLASARFMRKLRVLTRIYDVPLIFDEVQTGWGMTGRLWAHELFDLPSPPDLVTWAKKAQNGVLFVSEALATFFQEEKKFNTTWEGDSVGMVRLLALLDKLDLDQVCRTGERARAGLDALAKEYREILKNVRGAGVMLGFDVLRADWRDALLDRAFRRGLVLLAAGERCVRFYPRYDMEPSAIDEALSILRLAIEDLVGGRVASETTTPPKIRVGTLSIPLDTVEIVELTPASFDAHKQEILAVEQERYGAAAQYPPDVLRAGRRPLLQFPLATLETTATNPRAIGVALRDKVSGRFVAYALGSALENHDEEGVSSDPRFGENNTFYLQATATLPTVQNDVELENYVLDALRERALAAGFEFLSTLIEERVRETGPEWLRNAAVLERIENYLRSGMTFVYLQAPLTKPVQ
;
A
#
# COMPACT_ATOMS: atom_id res chain seq x y z
N MET A 1 17.08 16.04 54.73
CA MET A 1 16.05 16.66 53.84
C MET A 1 15.01 15.62 53.42
N PHE A 2 14.44 14.87 54.39
CA PHE A 2 13.43 13.81 54.19
C PHE A 2 12.52 13.65 55.43
N GLN A 3 12.32 14.74 56.19
CA GLN A 3 11.54 14.79 57.44
C GLN A 3 10.65 16.04 57.54
N ARG A 4 10.19 16.60 56.41
CA ARG A 4 9.36 17.83 56.41
C ARG A 4 8.04 17.73 55.63
N TYR A 5 7.58 16.53 55.31
CA TYR A 5 6.33 16.29 54.57
C TYR A 5 5.37 15.29 55.24
N ALA A 6 5.42 15.20 56.56
CA ALA A 6 4.50 14.39 57.35
C ALA A 6 3.99 15.20 58.54
N ARG A 7 2.91 15.97 58.35
CA ARG A 7 2.04 16.49 59.41
C ARG A 7 0.78 17.10 58.80
N ASN A 8 -0.28 16.29 58.75
CA ASN A 8 -1.65 16.63 59.14
C ASN A 8 -2.61 15.61 58.51
N ARG A 9 -2.78 14.48 59.20
CA ARG A 9 -3.95 13.61 59.08
C ARG A 9 -4.46 13.36 60.50
N THR A 10 -5.61 13.92 60.82
CA THR A 10 -6.45 13.46 61.94
C THR A 10 -7.91 13.62 61.54
N GLY A 11 -8.64 12.51 61.48
CA GLY A 11 -10.08 12.48 61.25
C GLY A 11 -10.53 11.09 60.78
N SER A 12 -10.98 10.27 61.71
CA SER A 12 -11.43 8.89 61.56
C SER A 12 -12.65 8.73 60.65
N VAL A 13 -12.61 7.76 59.72
CA VAL A 13 -13.79 7.27 58.99
C VAL A 13 -14.24 5.95 59.61
N SER A 14 -15.51 5.89 59.97
CA SER A 14 -16.25 4.65 60.17
C SER A 14 -17.59 4.76 59.42
N THR A 15 -17.95 3.66 58.77
CA THR A 15 -19.19 3.30 58.05
C THR A 15 -19.26 3.57 56.54
N MET A 16 -19.28 2.46 55.78
CA MET A 16 -20.04 2.29 54.51
C MET A 16 -21.54 2.20 54.86
N PRO A 17 -22.53 2.51 53.99
CA PRO A 17 -22.50 2.45 52.52
C PRO A 17 -23.18 3.64 51.78
N GLY A 18 -22.94 3.77 50.46
CA GLY A 18 -23.76 4.62 49.58
C GLY A 18 -22.97 5.67 48.79
N SER A 19 -23.10 5.59 47.46
CA SER A 19 -22.54 6.47 46.44
C SER A 19 -22.76 7.96 46.70
N THR A 20 -21.73 8.72 47.08
CA THR A 20 -21.77 10.20 46.98
C THR A 20 -20.39 10.88 47.03
N ILE A 21 -19.29 10.21 46.65
CA ILE A 21 -17.95 10.82 46.66
C ILE A 21 -17.40 10.84 45.23
N ALA A 22 -17.96 11.72 44.40
CA ALA A 22 -17.39 12.08 43.09
C ALA A 22 -17.55 13.57 42.74
N ASN A 23 -18.18 14.40 43.59
CA ASN A 23 -18.64 15.72 43.13
C ASN A 23 -17.80 16.95 43.51
N ASP A 24 -16.74 16.85 44.30
CA ASP A 24 -16.07 18.07 44.82
C ASP A 24 -14.56 18.16 44.59
N ILE A 25 -14.04 17.65 43.47
CA ILE A 25 -12.65 17.91 43.07
C ILE A 25 -12.64 18.43 41.61
N ALA A 26 -12.57 19.76 41.48
CA ALA A 26 -12.31 20.56 40.26
C ALA A 26 -13.49 20.88 39.29
N SER A 27 -14.66 21.28 39.80
CA SER A 27 -15.86 21.51 38.97
C SER A 27 -15.81 22.69 37.99
N ALA A 28 -15.16 23.82 38.31
CA ALA A 28 -15.21 25.01 37.44
C ALA A 28 -14.40 24.87 36.12
N PRO A 29 -13.10 24.49 36.12
CA PRO A 29 -12.32 24.43 34.87
C PRO A 29 -12.68 23.24 33.98
N ALA A 30 -13.09 22.11 34.56
CA ALA A 30 -13.52 20.93 33.80
C ALA A 30 -14.90 21.15 33.16
N GLY A 31 -15.83 21.78 33.89
CA GLY A 31 -17.13 22.20 33.35
C GLY A 31 -16.98 23.17 32.18
N GLU A 32 -16.16 24.22 32.34
CA GLU A 32 -15.88 25.18 31.26
C GLU A 32 -15.25 24.50 30.02
N PHE A 33 -14.38 23.51 30.21
CA PHE A 33 -13.79 22.74 29.12
C PHE A 33 -14.84 21.90 28.39
N LEU A 34 -15.70 21.18 29.13
CA LEU A 34 -16.80 20.39 28.56
C LEU A 34 -17.78 21.27 27.79
N ASP A 35 -18.14 22.43 28.34
CA ASP A 35 -19.00 23.40 27.67
C ASP A 35 -18.37 23.92 26.38
N ARG A 36 -17.05 24.17 26.38
CA ARG A 36 -16.32 24.56 25.16
C ARG A 36 -16.35 23.46 24.10
N VAL A 37 -16.08 22.21 24.50
CA VAL A 37 -16.15 21.05 23.62
C VAL A 37 -17.55 20.88 23.04
N ALA A 38 -18.59 20.99 23.87
CA ALA A 38 -19.98 20.91 23.44
C ALA A 38 -20.36 22.02 22.46
N ARG A 39 -19.97 23.27 22.73
CA ARG A 39 -20.19 24.39 21.79
C ARG A 39 -19.51 24.15 20.45
N LEU A 40 -18.25 23.72 20.45
CA LEU A 40 -17.50 23.47 19.23
C LEU A 40 -18.12 22.31 18.42
N ASN A 41 -18.56 21.25 19.10
CA ASN A 41 -19.27 20.13 18.47
C ASN A 41 -20.61 20.59 17.86
N ALA A 42 -21.38 21.42 18.56
CA ALA A 42 -22.62 21.97 18.05
C ALA A 42 -22.40 22.83 16.79
N GLN A 43 -21.34 23.65 16.75
CA GLN A 43 -20.96 24.40 15.55
C GLN A 43 -20.63 23.48 14.38
N TYR A 44 -19.89 22.40 14.62
CA TYR A 44 -19.60 21.38 13.60
C TYR A 44 -20.90 20.74 13.07
N ARG A 45 -21.78 20.29 13.96
CA ARG A 45 -23.08 19.69 13.57
C ARG A 45 -24.00 20.67 12.84
N ALA A 46 -23.87 21.97 13.10
CA ALA A 46 -24.56 23.03 12.37
C ALA A 46 -23.90 23.41 11.03
N GLY A 47 -22.83 22.73 10.61
CA GLY A 47 -22.11 23.01 9.36
C GLY A 47 -21.29 24.30 9.37
N GLN A 48 -20.97 24.84 10.55
CA GLN A 48 -20.26 26.11 10.73
C GLN A 48 -18.74 25.95 10.78
N ILE A 49 -18.25 24.72 10.89
CA ILE A 49 -16.81 24.40 10.87
C ILE A 49 -16.44 23.92 9.46
N ARG A 50 -15.30 24.41 8.96
CA ARG A 50 -14.76 24.10 7.63
C ARG A 50 -13.24 23.94 7.68
N ALA A 51 -12.67 23.36 6.63
CA ALA A 51 -11.24 23.42 6.40
C ALA A 51 -10.83 24.90 6.24
N HIS A 52 -9.75 25.27 6.90
CA HIS A 52 -9.26 26.64 6.95
C HIS A 52 -7.75 26.61 7.05
N VAL A 53 -7.05 27.00 5.99
CA VAL A 53 -5.60 27.00 5.91
C VAL A 53 -5.13 28.32 5.30
N PRO A 54 -3.87 28.75 5.52
CA PRO A 54 -3.35 29.95 4.86
C PRO A 54 -3.47 29.83 3.33
N GLU A 55 -4.03 30.84 2.67
CA GLU A 55 -4.13 30.86 1.21
C GLU A 55 -2.77 30.70 0.53
N ALA A 56 -1.72 31.22 1.16
CA ALA A 56 -0.34 31.10 0.70
C ALA A 56 0.16 29.64 0.57
N LEU A 57 -0.45 28.66 1.26
CA LEU A 57 -0.08 27.24 1.06
C LEU A 57 -0.40 26.74 -0.35
N GLN A 58 -1.33 27.40 -1.04
CA GLN A 58 -1.74 27.07 -2.41
C GLN A 58 -0.74 27.58 -3.46
N ASP A 59 0.31 28.30 -3.06
CA ASP A 59 1.43 28.68 -3.93
C ASP A 59 2.22 27.42 -4.31
N GLY A 60 1.98 26.92 -5.53
CA GLY A 60 2.64 25.72 -6.00
C GLY A 60 4.03 25.95 -6.61
N GLU A 61 4.49 27.19 -6.75
CA GLU A 61 5.86 27.49 -7.21
C GLU A 61 6.90 27.25 -6.10
N ARG A 62 6.46 27.25 -4.83
CA ARG A 62 7.31 27.05 -3.65
C ARG A 62 7.18 25.67 -3.04
N SER A 63 8.27 25.22 -2.42
CA SER A 63 8.26 24.00 -1.62
C SER A 63 7.33 24.13 -0.41
N LEU A 64 6.70 23.03 -0.01
CA LEU A 64 5.81 23.01 1.16
C LEU A 64 6.58 23.39 2.44
N GLU A 65 7.85 23.00 2.54
CA GLU A 65 8.73 23.34 3.66
C GLU A 65 8.92 24.85 3.80
N GLU A 66 9.24 25.55 2.71
CA GLU A 66 9.38 27.01 2.71
C GLU A 66 8.09 27.73 3.08
N LEU A 67 6.95 27.23 2.59
CA LEU A 67 5.65 27.81 2.91
C LEU A 67 5.28 27.64 4.38
N ILE A 68 5.62 26.50 4.96
CA ILE A 68 5.37 26.22 6.38
C ILE A 68 6.28 27.08 7.26
N GLU A 69 7.56 27.21 6.92
CA GLU A 69 8.48 28.11 7.63
C GLU A 69 7.95 29.56 7.66
N ARG A 70 7.41 30.04 6.53
CA ARG A 70 6.95 31.44 6.39
C ARG A 70 5.56 31.69 6.96
N HIS A 71 4.63 30.75 6.78
CA HIS A 71 3.20 30.98 7.02
C HIS A 71 2.63 30.17 8.19
N LEU A 72 3.37 29.20 8.71
CA LEU A 72 3.00 28.39 9.89
C LEU A 72 4.17 28.33 10.89
N PRO A 73 4.62 29.50 11.40
CA PRO A 73 5.84 29.59 12.20
C PRO A 73 5.77 28.82 13.53
N ALA A 74 4.58 28.63 14.12
CA ALA A 74 4.45 27.88 15.37
C ALA A 74 4.63 26.38 15.13
N SER A 75 4.03 25.84 14.06
CA SER A 75 4.32 24.47 13.61
C SER A 75 5.80 24.29 13.31
N HIS A 76 6.40 25.18 12.50
CA HIS A 76 7.82 25.08 12.14
C HIS A 76 8.72 25.06 13.39
N ALA A 77 8.50 25.97 14.34
CA ALA A 77 9.26 26.03 15.58
C ALA A 77 9.12 24.74 16.43
N ALA A 78 7.91 24.17 16.51
CA ALA A 78 7.69 22.90 17.21
C ALA A 78 8.48 21.75 16.58
N PHE A 79 8.52 21.67 15.25
CA PHE A 79 9.32 20.66 14.54
C PHE A 79 10.82 20.88 14.70
N GLN A 80 11.29 22.13 14.64
CA GLN A 80 12.71 22.43 14.88
C GLN A 80 13.13 22.01 16.29
N ALA A 81 12.31 22.27 17.30
CA ALA A 81 12.55 21.84 18.67
C ALA A 81 12.58 20.30 18.81
N ALA A 82 11.77 19.59 18.03
CA ALA A 82 11.68 18.13 18.01
C ALA A 82 12.56 17.45 16.94
N SER A 83 13.40 18.20 16.21
CA SER A 83 14.14 17.74 15.02
C SER A 83 15.10 16.57 15.26
N ARG A 84 15.45 16.29 16.52
CA ARG A 84 16.25 15.12 16.92
C ARG A 84 15.44 13.81 16.96
N SER A 85 14.12 13.88 16.80
CA SER A 85 13.25 12.71 16.68
C SER A 85 13.44 12.04 15.31
N LEU A 86 13.46 10.70 15.30
CA LEU A 86 13.72 9.90 14.10
C LEU A 86 12.48 9.70 13.21
N PHE A 87 11.30 10.18 13.62
CA PHE A 87 10.05 10.03 12.90
C PHE A 87 9.61 11.35 12.26
N PHE A 88 9.38 11.32 10.96
CA PHE A 88 8.77 12.40 10.20
C PHE A 88 7.25 12.24 10.21
N SER A 89 6.52 13.33 10.48
CA SER A 89 5.06 13.41 10.40
C SER A 89 4.65 14.37 9.27
N LEU A 90 3.35 14.59 9.11
CA LEU A 90 2.87 15.75 8.36
C LEU A 90 3.56 17.02 8.91
N PRO A 91 3.88 18.00 8.06
CA PRO A 91 4.77 19.10 8.43
C PRO A 91 4.07 20.21 9.25
N VAL A 92 2.97 19.87 9.94
CA VAL A 92 2.18 20.77 10.78
C VAL A 92 1.95 20.15 12.16
N ALA A 93 1.95 20.98 13.21
CA ALA A 93 1.76 20.53 14.57
C ALA A 93 0.27 20.60 14.92
N PHE A 94 -0.38 19.45 15.05
CA PHE A 94 -1.79 19.36 15.40
C PHE A 94 -2.05 19.77 16.87
N ASP A 95 -3.14 20.49 17.09
CA ASP A 95 -3.67 20.83 18.41
C ASP A 95 -5.03 20.14 18.61
N PRO A 96 -5.06 18.94 19.23
CA PRO A 96 -6.29 18.21 19.49
C PRO A 96 -7.29 19.01 20.34
N ALA A 97 -6.87 19.99 21.15
CA ALA A 97 -7.79 20.76 21.99
C ALA A 97 -8.70 21.71 21.19
N GLN A 98 -8.40 21.93 19.91
CA GLN A 98 -9.15 22.80 18.99
C GLN A 98 -9.77 22.04 17.80
N ALA A 99 -9.48 20.75 17.70
CA ALA A 99 -10.04 19.86 16.68
C ALA A 99 -11.50 19.52 16.98
N VAL A 100 -12.28 19.16 15.96
CA VAL A 100 -13.68 18.74 16.15
C VAL A 100 -14.17 17.96 14.95
N GLY A 101 -14.91 16.87 15.18
CA GLY A 101 -15.43 16.09 14.07
C GLY A 101 -14.26 15.54 13.22
N PRO A 102 -14.31 15.65 11.87
CA PRO A 102 -13.20 15.28 11.00
C PRO A 102 -12.15 16.40 10.82
N TYR A 103 -12.30 17.55 11.49
CA TYR A 103 -11.43 18.72 11.32
C TYR A 103 -10.33 18.75 12.38
N LEU A 104 -9.09 18.50 11.96
CA LEU A 104 -7.88 18.53 12.78
C LEU A 104 -7.33 19.96 12.82
N ALA A 105 -7.39 20.60 13.98
CA ALA A 105 -6.78 21.90 14.17
C ALA A 105 -5.26 21.79 14.33
N ILE A 106 -4.55 22.84 13.94
CA ILE A 106 -3.11 22.99 14.21
C ILE A 106 -2.85 24.12 15.20
N VAL A 107 -1.63 24.18 15.72
CA VAL A 107 -1.21 25.20 16.70
C VAL A 107 -1.22 26.63 16.13
N ASP A 108 -1.05 26.75 14.81
CA ASP A 108 -1.08 28.03 14.11
C ASP A 108 -2.49 28.59 13.95
N ARG A 109 -2.57 29.92 13.91
CA ARG A 109 -3.81 30.69 13.86
C ARG A 109 -3.71 31.75 12.77
N ASP A 110 -4.86 32.16 12.26
CA ASP A 110 -4.95 33.32 11.38
C ASP A 110 -4.81 34.64 12.16
N PRO A 111 -4.72 35.80 11.47
CA PRO A 111 -4.58 37.11 12.13
C PRO A 111 -5.73 37.50 13.07
N THR A 112 -6.89 36.83 12.96
CA THR A 112 -8.04 37.04 13.86
C THR A 112 -8.00 36.14 15.09
N GLY A 113 -7.04 35.22 15.15
CA GLY A 113 -6.87 34.25 16.23
C GLY A 113 -7.65 32.94 16.03
N GLN A 114 -8.32 32.76 14.89
CA GLN A 114 -9.01 31.51 14.59
C GLN A 114 -7.97 30.42 14.22
N PRO A 115 -8.09 29.19 14.77
CA PRO A 115 -7.15 28.13 14.44
C PRO A 115 -7.35 27.65 13.01
N TYR A 116 -6.24 27.37 12.33
CA TYR A 116 -6.26 26.67 11.06
C TYR A 116 -6.67 25.20 11.27
N ARG A 117 -7.43 24.65 10.33
CA ARG A 117 -8.00 23.30 10.38
C ARG A 117 -7.86 22.57 9.06
N PHE A 118 -7.45 21.32 9.15
CA PHE A 118 -7.40 20.37 8.06
C PHE A 118 -8.53 19.36 8.19
N LEU A 119 -9.20 19.04 7.09
CA LEU A 119 -10.20 18.00 6.99
C LEU A 119 -9.52 16.65 6.77
N ASP A 120 -9.73 15.67 7.66
CA ASP A 120 -9.02 14.39 7.64
C ASP A 120 -9.85 13.24 7.08
N MET A 121 -9.53 12.81 5.86
CA MET A 121 -10.05 11.59 5.22
C MET A 121 -9.09 10.41 5.36
N GLY A 122 -8.15 10.45 6.31
CA GLY A 122 -7.30 9.34 6.71
C GLY A 122 -7.79 8.59 7.95
N ALA A 123 -8.74 9.16 8.70
CA ALA A 123 -9.25 8.62 9.96
C ALA A 123 -8.15 8.34 11.00
N LEU A 124 -7.16 9.23 11.07
CA LEU A 124 -5.93 9.04 11.84
C LEU A 124 -5.33 7.64 11.59
N ILE A 125 -5.16 7.28 10.30
CA ILE A 125 -4.72 5.95 9.85
C ILE A 125 -5.75 4.87 10.24
N ALA A 126 -7.03 5.17 10.02
CA ALA A 126 -8.18 4.31 10.35
C ALA A 126 -8.32 3.92 11.84
N THR A 127 -7.73 4.70 12.75
CA THR A 127 -7.84 4.52 14.21
C THR A 127 -9.04 5.22 14.82
N HIS A 128 -9.54 6.27 14.15
CA HIS A 128 -10.63 7.06 14.67
C HIS A 128 -11.92 6.79 13.88
N ALA A 129 -12.84 6.04 14.48
CA ALA A 129 -14.14 5.74 13.89
C ALA A 129 -15.05 6.98 13.87
N PHE A 130 -15.03 7.75 14.95
CA PHE A 130 -15.82 8.96 15.15
C PHE A 130 -14.92 10.21 15.14
N GLY A 131 -15.55 11.38 15.19
CA GLY A 131 -14.85 12.66 15.17
C GLY A 131 -14.11 13.02 16.46
N GLU A 132 -13.18 13.96 16.34
CA GLU A 132 -12.46 14.59 17.46
C GLU A 132 -13.41 15.29 18.43
N ASN A 133 -13.00 15.33 19.70
CA ASN A 133 -13.70 16.04 20.78
C ASN A 133 -15.20 15.76 20.84
N ASP A 134 -15.58 14.48 20.79
CA ASP A 134 -16.94 14.07 21.13
C ASP A 134 -17.24 14.37 22.61
N PRO A 135 -18.28 15.16 22.93
CA PRO A 135 -18.55 15.58 24.31
C PRO A 135 -18.76 14.41 25.29
N ALA A 136 -19.40 13.32 24.84
CA ALA A 136 -19.68 12.17 25.69
C ALA A 136 -18.41 11.37 25.98
N VAL A 137 -17.52 11.22 24.99
CA VAL A 137 -16.22 10.54 25.16
C VAL A 137 -15.29 11.34 26.07
N VAL A 138 -15.23 12.67 25.89
CA VAL A 138 -14.44 13.55 26.76
C VAL A 138 -14.95 13.48 28.21
N ALA A 139 -16.26 13.57 28.41
CA ALA A 139 -16.87 13.43 29.73
C ALA A 139 -16.56 12.06 30.36
N ALA A 140 -16.61 10.97 29.57
CA ALA A 140 -16.27 9.64 30.06
C ALA A 140 -14.82 9.54 30.55
N ILE A 141 -13.87 10.17 29.85
CA ILE A 141 -12.45 10.20 30.28
C ILE A 141 -12.30 11.01 31.58
N ILE A 142 -12.92 12.19 31.67
CA ILE A 142 -12.86 13.03 32.89
C ILE A 142 -13.45 12.28 34.09
N ASN A 143 -14.61 11.65 33.90
CA ASN A 143 -15.27 10.87 34.96
C ASN A 143 -14.46 9.61 35.35
N ALA A 144 -13.59 9.12 34.46
CA ALA A 144 -12.76 7.95 34.68
C ALA A 144 -11.34 8.27 35.19
N LEU A 145 -11.01 9.54 35.50
CA LEU A 145 -9.68 9.96 35.96
C LEU A 145 -9.08 9.04 37.06
N PRO A 146 -9.83 8.59 38.09
CA PRO A 146 -9.29 7.66 39.08
C PRO A 146 -8.81 6.31 38.53
N PHE A 147 -9.37 5.85 37.41
CA PHE A 147 -9.00 4.58 36.76
C PHE A 147 -7.84 4.71 35.77
N VAL A 148 -7.51 5.93 35.34
CA VAL A 148 -6.52 6.19 34.29
C VAL A 148 -5.32 7.01 34.74
N ALA A 149 -5.36 7.62 35.93
CA ALA A 149 -4.23 8.34 36.51
C ALA A 149 -3.02 7.42 36.76
N SER A 150 -3.28 6.16 37.12
CA SER A 150 -2.28 5.09 37.22
C SER A 150 -2.45 4.11 36.06
N ARG A 151 -1.33 3.61 35.53
CA ARG A 151 -1.35 2.52 34.56
C ARG A 151 -1.31 1.17 35.28
N TYR A 152 -2.43 0.45 35.24
CA TYR A 152 -2.55 -0.86 35.87
C TYR A 152 -1.99 -1.97 34.98
N ALA A 153 -1.41 -2.98 35.61
CA ALA A 153 -1.02 -4.23 34.98
C ALA A 153 -2.21 -5.19 34.99
N HIS A 154 -3.17 -5.01 34.07
CA HIS A 154 -4.46 -5.71 34.10
C HIS A 154 -4.35 -7.23 33.91
N SER A 155 -3.19 -7.71 33.42
CA SER A 155 -2.86 -9.14 33.32
C SER A 155 -2.91 -9.86 34.67
N GLU A 156 -2.55 -9.17 35.76
CA GLU A 156 -2.50 -9.71 37.13
C GLU A 156 -3.49 -8.98 38.06
N TYR A 157 -3.62 -7.65 37.88
CA TYR A 157 -4.41 -6.77 38.74
C TYR A 157 -5.64 -6.27 38.00
N GLN A 158 -6.60 -7.16 37.78
CA GLN A 158 -7.85 -6.82 37.11
C GLN A 158 -8.61 -5.74 37.90
N THR A 159 -9.14 -4.76 37.17
CA THR A 159 -9.90 -3.64 37.71
C THR A 159 -11.36 -3.77 37.28
N VAL A 160 -12.26 -3.04 37.94
CA VAL A 160 -13.66 -2.97 37.49
C VAL A 160 -13.78 -2.46 36.04
N LEU A 161 -12.85 -1.60 35.61
CA LEU A 161 -12.75 -1.12 34.24
C LEU A 161 -12.38 -2.24 33.26
N SER A 162 -11.32 -3.00 33.56
CA SER A 162 -10.90 -4.08 32.66
C SER A 162 -11.90 -5.24 32.65
N LEU A 163 -12.55 -5.56 33.76
CA LEU A 163 -13.65 -6.54 33.78
C LEU A 163 -14.87 -6.07 32.96
N ARG A 164 -15.23 -4.78 33.03
CA ARG A 164 -16.29 -4.21 32.17
C ARG A 164 -15.92 -4.28 30.69
N LEU A 165 -14.67 -3.95 30.34
CA LEU A 165 -14.20 -4.12 28.95
C LEU A 165 -14.35 -5.57 28.48
N LYS A 166 -13.89 -6.55 29.27
CA LYS A 166 -13.99 -7.97 28.93
C LYS A 166 -15.45 -8.41 28.73
N ALA A 167 -16.38 -7.92 29.56
CA ALA A 167 -17.81 -8.17 29.38
C ALA A 167 -18.36 -7.59 28.06
N GLU A 168 -17.96 -6.38 27.68
CA GLU A 168 -18.35 -5.79 26.40
C GLU A 168 -17.71 -6.50 25.20
N LEU A 169 -16.46 -6.98 25.33
CA LEU A 169 -15.81 -7.80 24.29
C LEU A 169 -16.58 -9.10 24.04
N ASN A 170 -17.13 -9.74 25.08
CA ASN A 170 -18.01 -10.91 24.91
C ASN A 170 -19.27 -10.56 24.10
N ARG A 171 -19.83 -9.36 24.28
CA ARG A 171 -21.04 -8.92 23.57
C ARG A 171 -20.80 -8.70 22.07
N ILE A 172 -19.61 -8.24 21.70
CA ILE A 172 -19.27 -7.93 20.30
C ILE A 172 -18.40 -8.99 19.63
N ALA A 173 -18.14 -10.12 20.30
CA ALA A 173 -17.27 -11.17 19.80
C ALA A 173 -17.76 -11.67 18.42
N PRO A 174 -16.85 -11.86 17.43
CA PRO A 174 -17.19 -12.51 16.18
C PRO A 174 -17.83 -13.89 16.39
N ALA A 175 -18.76 -14.29 15.52
CA ALA A 175 -19.42 -15.59 15.59
C ALA A 175 -18.39 -16.74 15.63
N GLY A 176 -18.54 -17.70 16.53
CA GLY A 176 -17.62 -18.85 16.65
C GLY A 176 -16.29 -18.58 17.38
N MET A 177 -16.04 -17.34 17.83
CA MET A 177 -14.81 -16.96 18.54
C MET A 177 -15.11 -16.35 19.93
N PRO A 178 -15.60 -17.15 20.89
CA PRO A 178 -16.10 -16.65 22.17
C PRO A 178 -15.00 -16.27 23.18
N ARG A 179 -13.73 -16.57 22.88
CA ARG A 179 -12.59 -16.27 23.76
C ARG A 179 -11.85 -15.07 23.24
N HIS A 180 -11.33 -14.24 24.15
CA HIS A 180 -10.55 -13.07 23.76
C HIS A 180 -9.32 -12.85 24.63
N PHE A 181 -8.30 -12.21 24.05
CA PHE A 181 -7.09 -11.76 24.75
C PHE A 181 -6.77 -10.31 24.35
N VAL A 182 -6.46 -9.46 25.33
CA VAL A 182 -6.21 -8.03 25.10
C VAL A 182 -4.71 -7.73 25.21
N VAL A 183 -4.21 -6.90 24.31
CA VAL A 183 -2.82 -6.45 24.21
C VAL A 183 -2.78 -4.96 23.87
N ASN A 184 -1.60 -4.35 23.71
CA ASN A 184 -1.51 -2.89 23.57
C ASN A 184 -1.64 -2.43 22.12
N THR A 185 -1.26 -3.26 21.14
CA THR A 185 -1.17 -2.84 19.74
C THR A 185 -1.68 -3.92 18.77
N GLY A 186 -2.00 -3.51 17.53
CA GLY A 186 -2.39 -4.46 16.49
C GLY A 186 -1.29 -5.45 16.11
N ALA A 187 -0.03 -5.01 16.09
CA ALA A 187 1.09 -5.91 15.83
C ALA A 187 1.23 -6.97 16.95
N GLU A 188 1.05 -6.59 18.22
CA GLU A 188 0.98 -7.57 19.32
C GLU A 188 -0.20 -8.54 19.17
N ALA A 189 -1.37 -8.07 18.70
CA ALA A 189 -2.53 -8.94 18.49
C ALA A 189 -2.22 -10.00 17.43
N VAL A 190 -1.60 -9.58 16.31
CA VAL A 190 -1.12 -10.47 15.24
C VAL A 190 -0.05 -11.44 15.73
N GLU A 191 0.94 -10.98 16.53
CA GLU A 191 1.96 -11.87 17.12
C GLU A 191 1.34 -12.96 18.00
N ASN A 192 0.32 -12.62 18.80
CA ASN A 192 -0.37 -13.59 19.64
C ASN A 192 -1.29 -14.52 18.81
N ALA A 193 -1.84 -14.06 17.69
CA ALA A 193 -2.51 -14.92 16.72
C ALA A 193 -1.55 -15.94 16.10
N ILE A 194 -0.37 -15.49 15.65
CA ILE A 194 0.68 -16.37 15.11
C ILE A 194 1.11 -17.37 16.17
N LYS A 195 1.40 -16.91 17.39
CA LYS A 195 1.85 -17.77 18.48
C LYS A 195 0.84 -18.86 18.84
N SER A 196 -0.46 -18.54 18.84
CA SER A 196 -1.51 -19.51 19.16
C SER A 196 -1.61 -20.63 18.15
N VAL A 197 -1.52 -20.33 16.84
CA VAL A 197 -1.57 -21.38 15.81
C VAL A 197 -0.27 -22.18 15.72
N LEU A 198 0.89 -21.55 15.89
CA LEU A 198 2.18 -22.27 15.93
C LEU A 198 2.24 -23.21 17.13
N LEU A 199 1.84 -22.75 18.32
CA LEU A 199 1.82 -23.59 19.52
C LEU A 199 0.82 -24.74 19.36
N ASN A 200 -0.36 -24.49 18.80
CA ASN A 200 -1.31 -25.55 18.47
C ASN A 200 -0.65 -26.61 17.56
N ARG A 201 0.14 -26.21 16.55
CA ARG A 201 0.90 -27.16 15.72
C ARG A 201 1.97 -27.92 16.47
N VAL A 202 2.77 -27.25 17.30
CA VAL A 202 3.78 -27.94 18.14
C VAL A 202 3.14 -29.01 19.02
N MET A 203 1.94 -28.74 19.56
CA MET A 203 1.26 -29.67 20.47
C MET A 203 0.47 -30.79 19.74
N THR A 204 0.11 -30.58 18.48
CA THR A 204 -0.74 -31.53 17.70
C THR A 204 0.01 -32.28 16.61
N SER A 205 1.23 -31.84 16.27
CA SER A 205 2.13 -32.53 15.33
C SER A 205 2.99 -33.57 16.04
N GLU A 206 3.34 -34.64 15.31
CA GLU A 206 4.18 -35.71 15.85
C GLU A 206 5.66 -35.32 15.95
N ASP A 207 6.11 -34.36 15.14
CA ASP A 207 7.48 -33.87 15.05
C ASP A 207 7.75 -32.64 15.92
N GLY A 208 6.72 -32.07 16.55
CA GLY A 208 6.82 -30.87 17.38
C GLY A 208 7.16 -29.60 16.59
N ASP A 209 6.94 -29.60 15.27
CA ASP A 209 7.18 -28.44 14.41
C ASP A 209 6.00 -27.45 14.51
N GLY A 210 6.33 -26.16 14.64
CA GLY A 210 5.33 -25.09 14.62
C GLY A 210 4.84 -24.78 13.20
N GLY A 211 5.58 -25.16 12.16
CA GLY A 211 5.24 -24.90 10.77
C GLY A 211 5.47 -23.44 10.34
N PHE A 212 4.69 -23.00 9.35
CA PHE A 212 4.74 -21.65 8.79
C PHE A 212 3.34 -21.07 8.56
N ILE A 213 3.27 -19.74 8.51
CA ILE A 213 2.05 -19.00 8.19
C ILE A 213 2.02 -18.68 6.69
N VAL A 214 0.88 -18.89 6.04
CA VAL A 214 0.66 -18.41 4.67
C VAL A 214 -0.02 -17.04 4.74
N SER A 215 0.62 -16.03 4.16
CA SER A 215 0.02 -14.70 3.97
C SER A 215 -0.01 -14.34 2.48
N PHE A 216 -0.36 -13.10 2.16
CA PHE A 216 -0.68 -12.68 0.80
C PHE A 216 0.21 -11.53 0.32
N GLU A 217 0.45 -11.50 -0.99
CA GLU A 217 1.15 -10.39 -1.64
C GLU A 217 0.45 -9.06 -1.34
N GLY A 218 1.24 -8.09 -0.90
CA GLY A 218 0.90 -6.73 -0.46
C GLY A 218 0.06 -6.63 0.81
N ALA A 219 0.01 -7.69 1.62
CA ALA A 219 -0.54 -7.64 2.97
C ALA A 219 0.31 -6.78 3.93
N PHE A 220 -0.32 -6.25 4.98
CA PHE A 220 0.33 -5.53 6.07
C PHE A 220 -0.29 -5.89 7.42
N HIS A 221 0.48 -6.61 8.24
CA HIS A 221 0.02 -7.11 9.54
C HIS A 221 0.82 -6.56 10.72
N GLY A 222 1.85 -5.74 10.46
CA GLY A 222 2.63 -5.07 11.49
C GLY A 222 4.10 -4.95 11.17
N ARG A 223 4.89 -4.59 12.19
CA ARG A 223 6.34 -4.36 12.08
C ARG A 223 7.15 -4.99 13.22
N THR A 224 6.53 -5.85 14.03
CA THR A 224 7.24 -6.73 14.98
C THR A 224 7.71 -7.98 14.23
N LEU A 225 8.69 -8.75 14.73
CA LEU A 225 9.38 -9.78 13.92
C LEU A 225 8.45 -10.82 13.27
N GLY A 226 7.43 -11.33 13.98
CA GLY A 226 6.46 -12.28 13.46
C GLY A 226 5.44 -11.61 12.53
N SER A 227 4.87 -10.46 12.93
CA SER A 227 3.94 -9.72 12.06
C SER A 227 4.61 -9.16 10.79
N LEU A 228 5.91 -8.92 10.84
CA LEU A 228 6.75 -8.51 9.71
C LEU A 228 6.99 -9.67 8.74
N ALA A 229 7.07 -10.92 9.24
CA ALA A 229 7.25 -12.11 8.42
C ALA A 229 6.03 -12.41 7.52
N VAL A 230 4.84 -11.97 7.93
CA VAL A 230 3.61 -12.04 7.13
C VAL A 230 3.28 -10.73 6.42
N THR A 231 4.04 -9.65 6.66
CA THR A 231 3.87 -8.37 5.94
C THR A 231 4.68 -8.39 4.64
N HIS A 232 4.02 -8.29 3.49
CA HIS A 232 4.71 -8.38 2.19
C HIS A 232 5.56 -7.15 1.83
N ARG A 233 5.34 -6.00 2.46
CA ARG A 233 5.95 -4.72 2.06
C ARG A 233 7.49 -4.77 2.15
N LYS A 234 8.17 -4.92 1.01
CA LYS A 234 9.64 -5.04 0.90
C LYS A 234 10.41 -3.98 1.71
N LYS A 235 10.00 -2.70 1.63
CA LYS A 235 10.63 -1.60 2.39
C LYS A 235 10.56 -1.77 3.91
N ALA A 236 9.49 -2.39 4.43
CA ALA A 236 9.35 -2.63 5.86
C ALA A 236 10.25 -3.77 6.35
N ARG A 237 10.56 -4.74 5.46
CA ARG A 237 11.40 -5.91 5.76
C ARG A 237 12.90 -5.65 5.57
N LEU A 238 13.28 -4.57 4.88
CA LEU A 238 14.67 -4.27 4.55
C LEU A 238 15.53 -4.19 5.82
N GLY A 239 16.58 -5.01 5.88
CA GLY A 239 17.53 -5.05 7.00
C GLY A 239 17.08 -5.87 8.22
N PHE A 240 15.87 -6.43 8.23
CA PHE A 240 15.41 -7.31 9.31
C PHE A 240 15.57 -8.78 8.94
N PRO A 241 16.31 -9.59 9.73
CA PRO A 241 16.21 -11.04 9.61
C PRO A 241 14.81 -11.47 10.08
N THR A 242 14.00 -11.98 9.16
CA THR A 242 12.63 -12.43 9.42
C THR A 242 12.41 -13.81 8.81
N PHE A 243 11.32 -14.49 9.20
CA PHE A 243 11.03 -15.84 8.74
C PHE A 243 10.77 -15.87 7.22
N ASP A 244 11.22 -16.94 6.56
CA ASP A 244 10.97 -17.17 5.13
C ASP A 244 9.61 -17.87 4.93
N TRP A 245 8.55 -17.18 5.31
CA TRP A 245 7.18 -17.66 5.19
C TRP A 245 6.55 -17.24 3.85
N PRO A 246 5.73 -18.13 3.24
CA PRO A 246 5.21 -17.91 1.91
C PRO A 246 4.18 -16.76 1.87
N HIS A 247 4.31 -15.92 0.85
CA HIS A 247 3.31 -14.94 0.46
C HIS A 247 2.73 -15.39 -0.89
N ILE A 248 1.45 -15.77 -0.93
CA ILE A 248 0.76 -16.17 -2.16
C ILE A 248 0.06 -14.96 -2.80
N ALA A 249 -0.28 -15.05 -4.08
CA ALA A 249 -0.94 -13.97 -4.80
C ALA A 249 -2.27 -13.59 -4.12
N PHE A 250 -2.52 -12.29 -3.92
CA PHE A 250 -3.82 -11.80 -3.46
C PHE A 250 -4.76 -11.59 -4.65
N PRO A 251 -5.94 -12.23 -4.70
CA PRO A 251 -6.83 -12.15 -5.85
C PRO A 251 -7.73 -10.93 -5.76
N VAL A 252 -7.21 -9.77 -6.17
CA VAL A 252 -7.97 -8.52 -6.22
C VAL A 252 -9.19 -8.68 -7.14
N ASP A 253 -10.36 -8.43 -6.59
CA ASP A 253 -11.63 -8.37 -7.31
C ASP A 253 -11.67 -7.14 -8.24
N GLU A 254 -12.08 -7.37 -9.47
CA GLU A 254 -12.24 -6.35 -10.50
C GLU A 254 -13.60 -6.61 -11.17
N PRO A 255 -14.69 -6.03 -10.65
CA PRO A 255 -16.04 -6.29 -11.18
C PRO A 255 -16.22 -5.96 -12.67
N ARG A 256 -15.38 -5.07 -13.20
CA ARG A 256 -15.35 -4.70 -14.64
C ARG A 256 -14.58 -5.72 -15.51
N SER A 257 -13.83 -6.63 -14.89
CA SER A 257 -12.99 -7.64 -15.55
C SER A 257 -13.15 -9.04 -14.91
N PRO A 258 -14.36 -9.65 -14.87
CA PRO A 258 -14.59 -10.91 -14.13
C PRO A 258 -13.67 -12.07 -14.52
N LYS A 259 -13.26 -12.15 -15.80
CA LYS A 259 -12.31 -13.19 -16.26
C LYS A 259 -10.93 -13.06 -15.61
N GLU A 260 -10.47 -11.83 -15.40
CA GLU A 260 -9.18 -11.57 -14.76
C GLU A 260 -9.27 -11.83 -13.25
N THR A 261 -10.40 -11.48 -12.61
CA THR A 261 -10.69 -11.88 -11.23
C THR A 261 -10.60 -13.40 -11.08
N LEU A 262 -11.31 -14.16 -11.90
CA LEU A 262 -11.27 -15.64 -11.86
C LEU A 262 -9.84 -16.17 -12.04
N ARG A 263 -9.07 -15.63 -12.99
CA ARG A 263 -7.67 -16.03 -13.22
C ARG A 263 -6.80 -15.81 -11.98
N ARG A 264 -6.96 -14.69 -11.29
CA ARG A 264 -6.20 -14.37 -10.07
C ARG A 264 -6.61 -15.27 -8.90
N GLU A 265 -7.90 -15.54 -8.75
CA GLU A 265 -8.42 -16.46 -7.75
C GLU A 265 -7.86 -17.87 -7.94
N GLU A 266 -7.91 -18.38 -9.17
CA GLU A 266 -7.34 -19.70 -9.50
C GLU A 266 -5.84 -19.76 -9.20
N ARG A 267 -5.08 -18.69 -9.53
CA ARG A 267 -3.65 -18.62 -9.19
C ARG A 267 -3.44 -18.68 -7.67
N SER A 268 -4.21 -17.93 -6.90
CA SER A 268 -4.10 -17.84 -5.45
C SER A 268 -4.45 -19.18 -4.77
N LEU A 269 -5.62 -19.73 -5.10
CA LEU A 269 -6.09 -21.02 -4.57
C LEU A 269 -5.14 -22.15 -4.94
N LYS A 270 -4.60 -22.17 -6.17
CA LYS A 270 -3.62 -23.16 -6.59
C LYS A 270 -2.33 -23.08 -5.77
N GLN A 271 -1.81 -21.88 -5.52
CA GLN A 271 -0.60 -21.71 -4.71
C GLN A 271 -0.81 -22.18 -3.27
N LEU A 272 -1.98 -21.90 -2.67
CA LEU A 272 -2.33 -22.42 -1.36
C LEU A 272 -2.46 -23.95 -1.37
N TRP A 273 -3.20 -24.50 -2.32
CA TRP A 273 -3.38 -25.95 -2.48
C TRP A 273 -2.03 -26.67 -2.63
N ASP A 274 -1.12 -26.12 -3.42
CA ASP A 274 0.23 -26.66 -3.58
C ASP A 274 1.03 -26.69 -2.27
N LEU A 275 0.92 -25.64 -1.46
CA LEU A 275 1.52 -25.60 -0.13
C LEU A 275 0.91 -26.66 0.80
N LEU A 276 -0.41 -26.85 0.77
CA LEU A 276 -1.11 -27.84 1.59
C LEU A 276 -0.75 -29.28 1.20
N VAL A 277 -0.69 -29.58 -0.10
CA VAL A 277 -0.45 -30.94 -0.61
C VAL A 277 1.03 -31.32 -0.63
N SER A 278 1.92 -30.35 -0.89
CA SER A 278 3.34 -30.62 -1.11
C SER A 278 4.28 -30.01 -0.07
N GLY A 279 3.78 -29.12 0.80
CA GLY A 279 4.58 -28.41 1.82
C GLY A 279 5.51 -27.33 1.25
N ARG A 280 5.39 -26.98 -0.03
CA ARG A 280 6.16 -25.95 -0.73
C ARG A 280 5.42 -25.47 -1.98
N ILE A 281 5.85 -24.35 -2.57
CA ILE A 281 5.37 -23.93 -3.90
C ILE A 281 6.25 -24.61 -4.97
N PRO A 282 5.70 -25.46 -5.86
CA PRO A 282 6.45 -26.12 -6.92
C PRO A 282 7.03 -25.14 -7.95
N ARG A 283 8.21 -25.47 -8.51
CA ARG A 283 8.80 -24.71 -9.63
C ARG A 283 8.08 -24.91 -10.98
N ALA A 284 7.22 -25.93 -11.09
CA ALA A 284 6.46 -26.24 -12.30
C ALA A 284 5.05 -26.71 -11.91
N GLU A 285 4.04 -26.44 -12.75
CA GLU A 285 2.67 -26.91 -12.56
C GLU A 285 2.64 -28.45 -12.53
N LYS A 286 2.60 -29.02 -11.33
CA LYS A 286 2.32 -30.44 -11.11
C LYS A 286 0.87 -30.60 -10.62
N SER A 287 0.23 -31.69 -11.02
CA SER A 287 -1.08 -32.12 -10.51
C SER A 287 -2.28 -31.20 -10.79
N LYS A 288 -2.39 -30.69 -12.03
CA LYS A 288 -3.50 -29.81 -12.46
C LYS A 288 -4.88 -30.46 -12.34
N ASP A 289 -4.99 -31.75 -12.66
CA ASP A 289 -6.27 -32.46 -12.66
C ASP A 289 -6.78 -32.81 -11.26
N THR A 290 -5.88 -32.96 -10.28
CA THR A 290 -6.28 -33.19 -8.88
C THR A 290 -6.81 -31.88 -8.28
N TYR A 291 -6.07 -30.78 -8.46
CA TYR A 291 -6.52 -29.45 -8.03
C TYR A 291 -7.89 -29.10 -8.63
N ARG A 292 -8.07 -29.30 -9.94
CA ARG A 292 -9.35 -29.04 -10.62
C ARG A 292 -10.50 -29.82 -10.00
N ARG A 293 -10.34 -31.14 -9.86
CA ARG A 293 -11.37 -32.01 -9.25
C ARG A 293 -11.78 -31.55 -7.86
N GLU A 294 -10.83 -31.15 -7.03
CA GLU A 294 -11.13 -30.66 -5.69
C GLU A 294 -11.81 -29.29 -5.69
N MET A 295 -11.36 -28.37 -6.55
CA MET A 295 -12.03 -27.07 -6.71
C MET A 295 -13.45 -27.20 -7.26
N ASP A 296 -13.67 -28.12 -8.20
CA ASP A 296 -14.99 -28.43 -8.77
C ASP A 296 -15.92 -29.00 -7.69
N ALA A 297 -15.42 -29.90 -6.83
CA ALA A 297 -16.19 -30.43 -5.70
C ALA A 297 -16.55 -29.35 -4.67
N ILE A 298 -15.64 -28.40 -4.40
CA ILE A 298 -15.94 -27.24 -3.54
C ILE A 298 -16.99 -26.33 -4.20
N ASP A 299 -16.89 -26.07 -5.50
CA ASP A 299 -17.89 -25.28 -6.23
C ASP A 299 -19.28 -25.94 -6.18
N GLU A 300 -19.35 -27.26 -6.39
CA GLU A 300 -20.58 -28.03 -6.29
C GLU A 300 -21.19 -27.95 -4.89
N PHE A 301 -20.38 -28.09 -3.84
CA PHE A 301 -20.80 -27.91 -2.45
C PHE A 301 -21.32 -26.49 -2.19
N LEU A 302 -20.58 -25.45 -2.61
CA LEU A 302 -20.97 -24.05 -2.38
C LEU A 302 -22.24 -23.64 -3.13
N ALA A 303 -22.61 -24.37 -4.19
CA ALA A 303 -23.88 -24.21 -4.90
C ALA A 303 -25.08 -24.84 -4.17
N GLN A 304 -24.85 -25.66 -3.14
CA GLN A 304 -25.87 -26.39 -2.37
C GLN A 304 -25.90 -25.91 -0.90
N PRO A 305 -26.62 -24.81 -0.59
CA PRO A 305 -26.56 -24.17 0.73
C PRO A 305 -27.09 -25.02 1.89
N GLU A 306 -27.88 -26.07 1.63
CA GLU A 306 -28.42 -26.96 2.66
C GLU A 306 -27.49 -28.14 3.01
N GLN A 307 -26.38 -28.30 2.28
CA GLN A 307 -25.46 -29.42 2.49
C GLN A 307 -24.64 -29.22 3.78
N ASP A 308 -24.51 -30.28 4.59
CA ASP A 308 -23.73 -30.25 5.83
C ASP A 308 -22.23 -30.09 5.52
N LEU A 309 -21.68 -28.92 5.87
CA LEU A 309 -20.25 -28.61 5.72
C LEU A 309 -19.36 -29.63 6.42
N ASN A 310 -19.70 -30.08 7.62
CA ASN A 310 -18.85 -31.00 8.37
C ASN A 310 -18.80 -32.37 7.70
N ALA A 311 -19.94 -32.86 7.21
CA ALA A 311 -20.01 -34.10 6.45
C ALA A 311 -19.18 -34.01 5.16
N PHE A 312 -19.30 -32.91 4.40
CA PHE A 312 -18.51 -32.67 3.20
C PHE A 312 -17.00 -32.61 3.52
N VAL A 313 -16.59 -31.82 4.51
CA VAL A 313 -15.20 -31.68 4.94
C VAL A 313 -14.62 -33.02 5.39
N HIS A 314 -15.35 -33.80 6.18
CA HIS A 314 -14.91 -35.14 6.59
C HIS A 314 -14.73 -36.08 5.39
N ALA A 315 -15.65 -36.07 4.43
CA ALA A 315 -15.54 -36.88 3.21
C ALA A 315 -14.32 -36.49 2.37
N GLN A 316 -14.06 -35.19 2.19
CA GLN A 316 -12.88 -34.71 1.46
C GLN A 316 -11.58 -35.03 2.21
N HIS A 317 -11.54 -34.77 3.52
CA HIS A 317 -10.36 -35.06 4.35
C HIS A 317 -10.03 -36.56 4.37
N ALA A 318 -11.03 -37.45 4.37
CA ALA A 318 -10.82 -38.90 4.33
C ALA A 318 -10.16 -39.38 3.01
N ASN A 319 -10.25 -38.61 1.94
CA ASN A 319 -9.59 -38.91 0.66
C ASN A 319 -8.10 -38.49 0.64
N LEU A 320 -7.63 -37.75 1.64
CA LEU A 320 -6.23 -37.31 1.74
C LEU A 320 -5.33 -38.47 2.17
N THR A 321 -4.17 -38.61 1.52
CA THR A 321 -3.19 -39.59 1.95
C THR A 321 -2.52 -39.15 3.27
N PRO A 322 -2.02 -40.08 4.11
CA PRO A 322 -1.32 -39.73 5.34
C PRO A 322 -0.13 -38.77 5.13
N ASP A 323 0.55 -38.87 3.98
CA ASP A 323 1.62 -37.94 3.59
C ASP A 323 1.13 -36.52 3.34
N VAL A 324 -0.04 -36.37 2.71
CA VAL A 324 -0.66 -35.06 2.46
C VAL A 324 -1.11 -34.46 3.78
N VAL A 325 -1.75 -35.23 4.66
CA VAL A 325 -2.15 -34.77 6.00
C VAL A 325 -0.93 -34.33 6.81
N ARG A 326 0.17 -35.07 6.78
CA ARG A 326 1.42 -34.66 7.46
C ARG A 326 1.98 -33.36 6.89
N ARG A 327 1.96 -33.19 5.56
CA ARG A 327 2.49 -31.97 4.91
C ARG A 327 1.61 -30.75 5.16
N SER A 328 0.28 -30.90 5.13
CA SER A 328 -0.64 -29.78 5.37
C SER A 328 -0.51 -29.23 6.79
N ARG A 329 -0.17 -30.07 7.77
CA ARG A 329 0.11 -29.65 9.16
C ARG A 329 1.29 -28.68 9.28
N ARG A 330 2.22 -28.65 8.31
CA ARG A 330 3.28 -27.62 8.26
C ARG A 330 2.73 -26.23 7.96
N VAL A 331 1.52 -26.13 7.39
CA VAL A 331 0.77 -24.88 7.31
C VAL A 331 0.06 -24.68 8.64
N ALA A 332 0.61 -23.77 9.44
CA ALA A 332 0.09 -23.48 10.77
C ALA A 332 -1.21 -22.67 10.71
N ALA A 333 -1.29 -21.73 9.77
CA ALA A 333 -2.51 -20.99 9.46
C ALA A 333 -2.41 -20.30 8.09
N VAL A 334 -3.57 -19.90 7.56
CA VAL A 334 -3.67 -18.86 6.54
C VAL A 334 -4.11 -17.58 7.21
N LEU A 335 -3.39 -16.48 6.97
CA LEU A 335 -3.65 -15.17 7.59
C LEU A 335 -3.91 -14.12 6.51
N VAL A 336 -5.06 -13.46 6.57
CA VAL A 336 -5.56 -12.58 5.51
C VAL A 336 -6.30 -11.36 6.05
N GLU A 337 -6.10 -10.18 5.45
CA GLU A 337 -6.97 -9.02 5.69
C GLU A 337 -8.28 -9.21 4.88
N PRO A 338 -9.49 -8.95 5.45
CA PRO A 338 -10.73 -8.96 4.65
C PRO A 338 -10.64 -8.00 3.46
N ILE A 339 -10.08 -6.82 3.71
CA ILE A 339 -9.73 -5.80 2.72
C ILE A 339 -8.31 -5.36 3.05
N GLN A 340 -7.37 -5.57 2.12
CA GLN A 340 -5.99 -5.14 2.35
C GLN A 340 -5.91 -3.62 2.33
N GLY A 341 -5.64 -3.02 3.48
CA GLY A 341 -5.66 -1.58 3.67
C GLY A 341 -4.43 -0.89 3.09
N GLU A 342 -3.28 -1.16 3.69
CA GLU A 342 -1.98 -0.61 3.26
C GLU A 342 -1.57 -1.08 1.87
N GLY A 343 -2.04 -2.25 1.45
CA GLY A 343 -1.80 -2.80 0.11
C GLY A 343 -2.50 -2.06 -1.02
N GLY A 344 -3.44 -1.15 -0.72
CA GLY A 344 -4.17 -0.38 -1.72
C GLY A 344 -5.68 -0.55 -1.68
N VAL A 345 -6.30 -0.71 -0.51
CA VAL A 345 -7.75 -0.94 -0.35
C VAL A 345 -8.22 -2.06 -1.30
N ARG A 346 -7.58 -3.23 -1.23
CA ARG A 346 -7.80 -4.34 -2.17
C ARG A 346 -8.72 -5.37 -1.56
N LEU A 347 -9.83 -5.65 -2.25
CA LEU A 347 -10.83 -6.63 -1.84
C LEU A 347 -10.63 -7.90 -2.68
N ALA A 348 -10.84 -9.07 -2.07
CA ALA A 348 -11.08 -10.29 -2.84
C ALA A 348 -12.59 -10.53 -2.94
N SER A 349 -13.01 -11.39 -3.86
CA SER A 349 -14.43 -11.73 -4.00
C SER A 349 -14.91 -12.64 -2.85
N ALA A 350 -16.22 -12.62 -2.59
CA ALA A 350 -16.85 -13.58 -1.69
C ALA A 350 -16.66 -15.04 -2.16
N ARG A 351 -16.64 -15.28 -3.49
CA ARG A 351 -16.38 -16.62 -4.05
C ARG A 351 -15.02 -17.15 -3.58
N PHE A 352 -13.97 -16.34 -3.72
CA PHE A 352 -12.64 -16.70 -3.27
C PHE A 352 -12.59 -16.96 -1.77
N MET A 353 -13.13 -16.05 -0.95
CA MET A 353 -13.09 -16.19 0.52
C MET A 353 -13.86 -17.42 1.02
N ARG A 354 -15.00 -17.75 0.39
CA ARG A 354 -15.76 -18.98 0.69
C ARG A 354 -14.97 -20.22 0.32
N LYS A 355 -14.36 -20.27 -0.86
CA LYS A 355 -13.46 -21.37 -1.27
C LYS A 355 -12.27 -21.52 -0.34
N LEU A 356 -11.63 -20.41 0.00
CA LEU A 356 -10.53 -20.37 0.97
C LEU A 356 -10.96 -21.01 2.29
N ARG A 357 -12.13 -20.63 2.83
CA ARG A 357 -12.62 -21.23 4.07
C ARG A 357 -12.86 -22.73 3.94
N VAL A 358 -13.55 -23.20 2.90
CA VAL A 358 -13.78 -24.64 2.69
C VAL A 358 -12.45 -25.38 2.58
N LEU A 359 -11.52 -24.88 1.78
CA LEU A 359 -10.21 -25.49 1.60
C LEU A 359 -9.44 -25.58 2.92
N THR A 360 -9.40 -24.50 3.71
CA THR A 360 -8.74 -24.53 5.03
C THR A 360 -9.38 -25.55 5.98
N ARG A 361 -10.69 -25.76 5.93
CA ARG A 361 -11.38 -26.81 6.71
C ARG A 361 -11.02 -28.23 6.25
N ILE A 362 -10.96 -28.49 4.94
CA ILE A 362 -10.59 -29.81 4.38
C ILE A 362 -9.21 -30.26 4.86
N TYR A 363 -8.26 -29.33 5.00
CA TYR A 363 -6.87 -29.64 5.40
C TYR A 363 -6.57 -29.42 6.88
N ASP A 364 -7.60 -29.13 7.69
CA ASP A 364 -7.48 -28.81 9.12
C ASP A 364 -6.47 -27.68 9.41
N VAL A 365 -6.55 -26.59 8.63
CA VAL A 365 -5.70 -25.41 8.75
C VAL A 365 -6.52 -24.23 9.29
N PRO A 366 -6.10 -23.61 10.40
CA PRO A 366 -6.73 -22.39 10.90
C PRO A 366 -6.74 -21.24 9.88
N LEU A 367 -7.87 -20.54 9.76
CA LEU A 367 -8.01 -19.30 9.02
C LEU A 367 -8.08 -18.12 10.01
N ILE A 368 -7.16 -17.16 9.83
CA ILE A 368 -7.05 -15.94 10.62
C ILE A 368 -7.47 -14.76 9.75
N PHE A 369 -8.46 -13.98 10.20
CA PHE A 369 -8.72 -12.66 9.62
C PHE A 369 -8.04 -11.57 10.42
N ASP A 370 -7.19 -10.80 9.75
CA ASP A 370 -6.64 -9.57 10.31
C ASP A 370 -7.60 -8.39 10.09
N GLU A 371 -8.40 -8.13 11.11
CA GLU A 371 -9.37 -7.03 11.14
C GLU A 371 -8.86 -5.81 11.92
N VAL A 372 -7.54 -5.70 12.11
CA VAL A 372 -6.91 -4.54 12.77
C VAL A 372 -7.30 -3.22 12.10
N GLN A 373 -7.48 -3.19 10.78
CA GLN A 373 -8.00 -2.01 10.09
C GLN A 373 -9.50 -2.05 9.83
N THR A 374 -10.02 -3.17 9.34
CA THR A 374 -11.38 -3.31 8.81
C THR A 374 -12.45 -3.47 9.88
N GLY A 375 -12.09 -4.00 11.04
CA GLY A 375 -13.02 -4.43 12.07
C GLY A 375 -13.76 -3.29 12.74
N TRP A 376 -14.88 -3.66 13.35
CA TRP A 376 -15.78 -2.80 14.12
C TRP A 376 -16.43 -1.69 13.30
N GLY A 377 -17.26 -2.07 12.33
CA GLY A 377 -18.18 -1.16 11.65
C GLY A 377 -17.67 -0.58 10.32
N MET A 378 -16.37 -0.59 10.03
CA MET A 378 -15.78 0.28 9.00
C MET A 378 -16.33 0.01 7.60
N THR A 379 -16.75 -1.23 7.36
CA THR A 379 -17.28 -1.70 6.07
C THR A 379 -18.81 -1.67 6.01
N GLY A 380 -19.50 -1.15 7.03
CA GLY A 380 -20.95 -1.28 7.19
C GLY A 380 -21.39 -2.62 7.82
N ARG A 381 -20.43 -3.48 8.16
CA ARG A 381 -20.60 -4.70 8.96
C ARG A 381 -19.87 -4.56 10.29
N LEU A 382 -20.31 -5.29 11.31
CA LEU A 382 -19.61 -5.27 12.60
C LEU A 382 -18.18 -5.80 12.39
N TRP A 383 -18.05 -6.90 11.66
CA TRP A 383 -16.78 -7.48 11.23
C TRP A 383 -16.75 -7.60 9.71
N ALA A 384 -15.66 -7.20 9.06
CA ALA A 384 -15.62 -7.15 7.60
C ALA A 384 -15.62 -8.53 6.93
N HIS A 385 -15.18 -9.59 7.62
CA HIS A 385 -15.31 -10.95 7.07
C HIS A 385 -16.77 -11.39 6.85
N GLU A 386 -17.75 -10.72 7.49
CA GLU A 386 -19.19 -10.93 7.25
C GLU A 386 -19.62 -10.52 5.83
N LEU A 387 -18.80 -9.76 5.09
CA LEU A 387 -19.06 -9.43 3.69
C LEU A 387 -19.02 -10.66 2.75
N PHE A 388 -18.47 -11.77 3.22
CA PHE A 388 -18.16 -12.93 2.37
C PHE A 388 -19.09 -14.12 2.57
N ASP A 389 -20.00 -14.06 3.55
CA ASP A 389 -20.93 -15.16 3.87
C ASP A 389 -20.23 -16.53 3.93
N LEU A 390 -19.18 -16.59 4.76
CA LEU A 390 -18.36 -17.79 4.90
C LEU A 390 -19.22 -18.98 5.36
N PRO A 391 -18.99 -20.19 4.81
CA PRO A 391 -19.79 -21.38 5.18
C PRO A 391 -19.55 -21.83 6.63
N SER A 392 -18.46 -21.38 7.26
CA SER A 392 -18.24 -21.43 8.69
C SER A 392 -17.42 -20.22 9.15
N PRO A 393 -17.52 -19.81 10.41
CA PRO A 393 -16.69 -18.71 10.93
C PRO A 393 -15.19 -19.02 10.83
N PRO A 394 -14.31 -17.99 10.78
CA PRO A 394 -12.87 -18.19 10.90
C PRO A 394 -12.49 -18.67 12.30
N ASP A 395 -11.23 -19.06 12.49
CA ASP A 395 -10.78 -19.65 13.75
C ASP A 395 -10.22 -18.59 14.73
N LEU A 396 -9.80 -17.45 14.17
CA LEU A 396 -9.18 -16.31 14.86
C LEU A 396 -9.47 -14.99 14.12
N VAL A 397 -9.71 -13.92 14.89
CA VAL A 397 -9.83 -12.54 14.38
C VAL A 397 -8.97 -11.61 15.22
N THR A 398 -8.08 -10.83 14.59
CA THR A 398 -7.36 -9.74 15.27
C THR A 398 -8.06 -8.41 15.06
N TRP A 399 -8.12 -7.57 16.09
CA TRP A 399 -8.72 -6.25 16.02
C TRP A 399 -7.86 -5.25 16.80
N ALA A 400 -7.70 -4.03 16.29
CA ALA A 400 -7.06 -2.95 17.02
C ALA A 400 -7.55 -1.60 16.48
N LYS A 401 -6.68 -0.59 16.41
CA LYS A 401 -6.98 0.74 15.87
C LYS A 401 -8.20 1.36 16.55
N LYS A 402 -9.40 1.16 16.00
CA LYS A 402 -10.68 1.62 16.57
C LYS A 402 -10.94 1.06 17.96
N ALA A 403 -10.43 -0.15 18.24
CA ALA A 403 -10.46 -0.76 19.57
C ALA A 403 -9.66 0.01 20.64
N GLN A 404 -8.79 0.95 20.24
CA GLN A 404 -7.79 1.66 21.06
C GLN A 404 -6.68 0.77 21.64
N ASN A 405 -6.97 -0.51 21.89
CA ASN A 405 -6.03 -1.56 22.27
C ASN A 405 -5.91 -2.60 21.15
N GLY A 406 -5.03 -3.59 21.29
CA GLY A 406 -5.08 -4.81 20.47
C GLY A 406 -5.97 -5.86 21.12
N VAL A 407 -6.73 -6.59 20.32
CA VAL A 407 -7.62 -7.67 20.75
C VAL A 407 -7.47 -8.84 19.80
N LEU A 408 -7.39 -10.03 20.36
CA LEU A 408 -7.44 -11.30 19.64
C LEU A 408 -8.72 -12.02 20.07
N PHE A 409 -9.61 -12.34 19.13
CA PHE A 409 -10.74 -13.26 19.34
C PHE A 409 -10.37 -14.64 18.81
N VAL A 410 -10.69 -15.68 19.57
CA VAL A 410 -10.22 -17.06 19.35
C VAL A 410 -11.39 -18.03 19.48
N SER A 411 -11.44 -19.03 18.60
CA SER A 411 -12.33 -20.19 18.75
C SER A 411 -12.02 -21.01 20.00
N GLU A 412 -12.99 -21.76 20.51
CA GLU A 412 -12.79 -22.59 21.70
C GLU A 412 -11.66 -23.62 21.50
N ALA A 413 -11.56 -24.20 20.29
CA ALA A 413 -10.56 -25.21 19.95
C ALA A 413 -9.12 -24.69 20.04
N LEU A 414 -8.87 -23.42 19.70
CA LEU A 414 -7.55 -22.80 19.79
C LEU A 414 -7.28 -22.15 21.16
N ALA A 415 -8.32 -21.93 21.96
CA ALA A 415 -8.20 -21.25 23.24
C ALA A 415 -7.62 -22.11 24.37
N THR A 416 -7.68 -23.44 24.28
CA THR A 416 -7.18 -24.38 25.30
C THR A 416 -5.73 -24.07 25.71
N PHE A 417 -4.87 -23.69 24.76
CA PHE A 417 -3.46 -23.40 25.01
C PHE A 417 -3.20 -22.06 25.74
N PHE A 418 -4.19 -21.17 25.83
CA PHE A 418 -4.06 -19.92 26.57
C PHE A 418 -4.18 -20.14 28.09
N GLN A 419 -5.00 -21.10 28.51
CA GLN A 419 -5.33 -21.31 29.93
C GLN A 419 -4.31 -22.19 30.66
N GLU A 420 -3.72 -23.17 29.97
CA GLU A 420 -2.94 -24.23 30.61
C GLU A 420 -1.44 -23.88 30.77
N GLU A 421 -0.88 -23.02 29.92
CA GLU A 421 0.58 -22.90 29.77
C GLU A 421 1.18 -21.56 30.23
N LYS A 422 0.38 -20.56 30.62
CA LYS A 422 0.82 -19.16 30.91
C LYS A 422 1.76 -18.56 29.83
N LYS A 423 1.77 -19.11 28.62
CA LYS A 423 2.66 -18.70 27.52
C LYS A 423 2.24 -17.36 26.94
N PHE A 424 0.99 -16.94 27.11
CA PHE A 424 0.47 -15.67 26.61
C PHE A 424 0.39 -14.68 27.77
N ASN A 425 1.18 -13.61 27.71
CA ASN A 425 1.12 -12.54 28.70
C ASN A 425 1.67 -11.23 28.11
N THR A 426 1.16 -10.10 28.60
CA THR A 426 1.77 -8.78 28.46
C THR A 426 1.63 -8.06 29.79
N THR A 427 2.57 -7.21 30.18
CA THR A 427 2.50 -6.52 31.49
C THR A 427 1.20 -5.76 31.72
N TRP A 428 0.59 -5.19 30.67
CA TRP A 428 -0.54 -4.27 30.82
C TRP A 428 -1.90 -4.86 30.42
N GLU A 429 -1.95 -5.83 29.51
CA GLU A 429 -3.21 -6.37 28.92
C GLU A 429 -4.14 -5.24 28.42
N GLY A 430 -3.54 -4.24 27.76
CA GLY A 430 -4.19 -3.02 27.27
C GLY A 430 -4.03 -1.81 28.20
N ASP A 431 -4.21 -0.60 27.66
CA ASP A 431 -4.13 0.66 28.40
C ASP A 431 -5.52 1.12 28.88
N SER A 432 -5.60 1.60 30.13
CA SER A 432 -6.87 2.01 30.76
C SER A 432 -7.57 3.17 30.02
N VAL A 433 -6.83 4.10 29.42
CA VAL A 433 -7.43 5.24 28.70
C VAL A 433 -8.14 4.74 27.44
N GLY A 434 -7.49 3.84 26.70
CA GLY A 434 -8.07 3.13 25.57
C GLY A 434 -9.31 2.33 25.95
N MET A 435 -9.31 1.66 27.11
CA MET A 435 -10.50 0.94 27.60
C MET A 435 -11.70 1.87 27.81
N VAL A 436 -11.50 2.98 28.55
CA VAL A 436 -12.56 3.97 28.82
C VAL A 436 -13.08 4.55 27.51
N ARG A 437 -12.17 4.92 26.60
CA ARG A 437 -12.54 5.51 25.32
C ARG A 437 -13.33 4.53 24.47
N LEU A 438 -12.87 3.28 24.33
CA LEU A 438 -13.61 2.26 23.59
C LEU A 438 -15.02 2.07 24.19
N LEU A 439 -15.12 1.89 25.52
CA LEU A 439 -16.41 1.72 26.19
C LEU A 439 -17.38 2.88 25.90
N ALA A 440 -16.89 4.13 25.83
CA ALA A 440 -17.71 5.29 25.48
C ALA A 440 -18.12 5.34 23.99
N LEU A 441 -17.37 4.66 23.11
CA LEU A 441 -17.63 4.62 21.67
C LEU A 441 -18.55 3.45 21.27
N LEU A 442 -18.60 2.37 22.06
CA LEU A 442 -19.38 1.16 21.73
C LEU A 442 -20.85 1.45 21.44
N ASP A 443 -21.48 2.31 22.25
CA ASP A 443 -22.91 2.64 22.12
C ASP A 443 -23.21 3.62 20.98
N LYS A 444 -22.18 4.22 20.37
CA LYS A 444 -22.34 5.16 19.25
C LYS A 444 -22.40 4.46 17.88
N LEU A 445 -22.05 3.18 17.80
CA LEU A 445 -21.99 2.47 16.53
C LEU A 445 -23.39 2.28 15.93
N ASP A 446 -23.66 3.01 14.85
CA ASP A 446 -24.82 2.82 13.99
C ASP A 446 -24.31 2.37 12.60
N LEU A 447 -24.51 1.09 12.27
CA LEU A 447 -24.06 0.51 11.01
C LEU A 447 -24.82 1.08 9.80
N ASP A 448 -26.09 1.42 9.95
CA ASP A 448 -26.87 2.02 8.86
C ASP A 448 -26.35 3.43 8.56
N GLN A 449 -25.97 4.17 9.60
CA GLN A 449 -25.29 5.46 9.41
C GLN A 449 -23.95 5.30 8.71
N VAL A 450 -23.14 4.30 9.06
CA VAL A 450 -21.87 4.03 8.36
C VAL A 450 -22.09 3.75 6.88
N CYS A 451 -23.09 2.93 6.54
CA CYS A 451 -23.48 2.64 5.15
C CYS A 451 -23.86 3.93 4.41
N ARG A 452 -24.75 4.76 4.98
CA ARG A 452 -25.17 6.04 4.37
C ARG A 452 -23.99 6.98 4.13
N THR A 453 -23.10 7.12 5.12
CA THR A 453 -21.88 7.93 5.01
C THR A 453 -20.98 7.42 3.87
N GLY A 454 -20.75 6.10 3.83
CA GLY A 454 -19.95 5.45 2.80
C GLY A 454 -20.52 5.61 1.40
N GLU A 455 -21.83 5.42 1.23
CA GLU A 455 -22.54 5.58 -0.04
C GLU A 455 -22.41 7.00 -0.59
N ARG A 456 -22.57 8.02 0.26
CA ARG A 456 -22.38 9.43 -0.14
C ARG A 456 -20.97 9.69 -0.63
N ALA A 457 -19.97 9.29 0.15
CA ALA A 457 -18.56 9.49 -0.20
C ALA A 457 -18.20 8.76 -1.50
N ARG A 458 -18.66 7.51 -1.65
CA ARG A 458 -18.44 6.70 -2.86
C ARG A 458 -19.10 7.34 -4.08
N ALA A 459 -20.34 7.80 -3.98
CA ALA A 459 -21.03 8.46 -5.10
C ALA A 459 -20.25 9.70 -5.60
N GLY A 460 -19.69 10.48 -4.67
CA GLY A 460 -18.82 11.61 -5.00
C GLY A 460 -17.51 11.20 -5.68
N LEU A 461 -16.83 10.18 -5.16
CA LEU A 461 -15.61 9.65 -5.77
C LEU A 461 -15.88 9.06 -7.17
N ASP A 462 -16.98 8.34 -7.35
CA ASP A 462 -17.39 7.79 -8.65
C ASP A 462 -17.70 8.92 -9.66
N ALA A 463 -18.31 10.02 -9.20
CA ALA A 463 -18.53 11.20 -10.03
C ALA A 463 -17.21 11.85 -10.47
N LEU A 464 -16.27 12.06 -9.55
CA LEU A 464 -14.94 12.59 -9.87
C LEU A 464 -14.16 11.64 -10.80
N ALA A 465 -14.22 10.33 -10.57
CA ALA A 465 -13.57 9.35 -11.44
C ALA A 465 -14.20 9.28 -12.84
N LYS A 466 -15.49 9.62 -12.97
CA LYS A 466 -16.15 9.75 -14.26
C LYS A 466 -15.74 11.02 -15.00
N GLU A 467 -15.51 12.11 -14.26
CA GLU A 467 -15.12 13.43 -14.77
C GLU A 467 -13.63 13.45 -15.19
N TYR A 468 -12.75 12.93 -14.33
CA TYR A 468 -11.30 12.91 -14.49
C TYR A 468 -10.76 11.51 -14.78
N ARG A 469 -11.31 10.84 -15.82
CA ARG A 469 -11.01 9.42 -16.13
C ARG A 469 -9.55 9.18 -16.46
N GLU A 470 -8.85 10.18 -16.96
CA GLU A 470 -7.43 10.17 -17.29
C GLU A 470 -6.53 10.22 -16.05
N ILE A 471 -7.06 10.65 -14.90
CA ILE A 471 -6.32 10.67 -13.63
C ILE A 471 -6.79 9.57 -12.70
N LEU A 472 -8.10 9.53 -12.42
CA LEU A 472 -8.70 8.68 -11.41
C LEU A 472 -9.24 7.38 -12.01
N LYS A 473 -8.90 6.26 -11.40
CA LYS A 473 -9.34 4.91 -11.76
C LYS A 473 -9.81 4.15 -10.52
N ASN A 474 -10.56 3.07 -10.74
CA ASN A 474 -10.80 2.02 -9.75
C ASN A 474 -11.27 2.49 -8.36
N VAL A 475 -12.30 3.35 -8.31
CA VAL A 475 -13.00 3.63 -7.04
C VAL A 475 -13.57 2.33 -6.48
N ARG A 476 -13.18 2.00 -5.24
CA ARG A 476 -13.47 0.72 -4.58
C ARG A 476 -13.52 0.87 -3.07
N GLY A 477 -13.94 -0.19 -2.40
CA GLY A 477 -14.10 -0.21 -0.94
C GLY A 477 -15.49 -0.65 -0.50
N ALA A 478 -15.67 -0.71 0.82
CA ALA A 478 -16.93 -1.04 1.47
C ALA A 478 -17.14 -0.12 2.68
N GLY A 479 -18.39 0.25 2.97
CA GLY A 479 -18.72 1.24 4.00
C GLY A 479 -17.93 2.53 3.81
N VAL A 480 -17.27 2.99 4.87
CA VAL A 480 -16.39 4.17 4.85
C VAL A 480 -14.94 3.83 4.51
N MET A 481 -14.59 2.55 4.32
CA MET A 481 -13.25 2.15 3.87
C MET A 481 -13.14 2.22 2.35
N LEU A 482 -12.92 3.43 1.82
CA LEU A 482 -12.86 3.68 0.38
C LEU A 482 -11.45 4.03 -0.10
N GLY A 483 -11.19 3.75 -1.38
CA GLY A 483 -10.00 4.20 -2.06
C GLY A 483 -10.19 4.26 -3.57
N PHE A 484 -9.30 4.97 -4.23
CA PHE A 484 -9.24 5.05 -5.69
C PHE A 484 -7.78 5.02 -6.12
N ASP A 485 -7.51 4.58 -7.34
CA ASP A 485 -6.18 4.68 -7.94
C ASP A 485 -6.06 5.99 -8.70
N VAL A 486 -4.86 6.56 -8.68
CA VAL A 486 -4.43 7.47 -9.75
C VAL A 486 -3.67 6.68 -10.82
N LEU A 487 -3.53 7.25 -12.02
CA LEU A 487 -2.90 6.54 -13.13
C LEU A 487 -1.44 6.17 -12.83
N ARG A 488 -0.71 7.01 -12.10
CA ARG A 488 0.72 6.88 -11.81
C ARG A 488 1.08 7.14 -10.35
N ALA A 489 2.19 6.56 -9.90
CA ALA A 489 2.63 6.66 -8.50
C ALA A 489 3.08 8.08 -8.10
N ASP A 490 3.75 8.81 -8.99
CA ASP A 490 4.17 10.20 -8.80
C ASP A 490 2.97 11.15 -8.66
N TRP A 491 1.92 10.92 -9.45
CA TRP A 491 0.66 11.66 -9.35
C TRP A 491 -0.05 11.47 -8.04
N ARG A 492 0.12 10.31 -7.40
CA ARG A 492 -0.48 10.06 -6.11
C ARG A 492 0.13 10.99 -5.07
N ASP A 493 1.45 11.06 -5.03
CA ASP A 493 2.18 11.91 -4.08
C ASP A 493 1.93 13.40 -4.35
N ALA A 494 1.90 13.81 -5.63
CA ALA A 494 1.52 15.17 -6.01
C ALA A 494 0.08 15.51 -5.60
N LEU A 495 -0.88 14.62 -5.83
CA LEU A 495 -2.28 14.83 -5.45
C LEU A 495 -2.44 14.95 -3.92
N LEU A 496 -1.70 14.15 -3.15
CA LEU A 496 -1.66 14.24 -1.68
C LEU A 496 -1.13 15.61 -1.22
N ASP A 497 -0.05 16.09 -1.85
CA ASP A 497 0.51 17.43 -1.57
C ASP A 497 -0.48 18.55 -1.90
N ARG A 498 -1.13 18.51 -3.08
CA ARG A 498 -2.13 19.53 -3.48
C ARG A 498 -3.38 19.50 -2.62
N ALA A 499 -3.86 18.32 -2.26
CA ALA A 499 -4.95 18.17 -1.30
C ALA A 499 -4.56 18.77 0.06
N PHE A 500 -3.36 18.47 0.56
CA PHE A 500 -2.88 18.97 1.85
C PHE A 500 -2.77 20.50 1.87
N ARG A 501 -2.22 21.10 0.82
CA ARG A 501 -2.11 22.56 0.65
C ARG A 501 -3.46 23.28 0.67
N ARG A 502 -4.53 22.58 0.32
CA ARG A 502 -5.93 23.06 0.38
C ARG A 502 -6.65 22.67 1.67
N GLY A 503 -5.97 22.04 2.61
CA GLY A 503 -6.53 21.66 3.91
C GLY A 503 -7.16 20.27 3.94
N LEU A 504 -6.92 19.38 2.97
CA LEU A 504 -7.43 18.01 2.97
C LEU A 504 -6.30 17.01 3.22
N VAL A 505 -6.41 16.22 4.28
CA VAL A 505 -5.46 15.14 4.59
C VAL A 505 -5.97 13.83 3.98
N LEU A 506 -5.16 13.27 3.08
CA LEU A 506 -5.35 11.97 2.44
C LEU A 506 -4.19 11.03 2.79
N LEU A 507 -4.42 9.73 2.67
CA LEU A 507 -3.38 8.72 2.93
C LEU A 507 -3.09 7.89 1.68
N ALA A 508 -1.82 7.64 1.45
CA ALA A 508 -1.37 6.74 0.40
C ALA A 508 -1.60 5.27 0.76
N ALA A 509 -1.82 4.43 -0.26
CA ALA A 509 -1.87 2.99 -0.13
C ALA A 509 -1.28 2.32 -1.37
N GLY A 510 -0.57 1.21 -1.18
CA GLY A 510 0.11 0.53 -2.28
C GLY A 510 1.01 1.48 -3.06
N GLU A 511 0.97 1.34 -4.38
CA GLU A 511 1.76 2.17 -5.31
C GLU A 511 0.98 3.40 -5.78
N ARG A 512 -0.27 3.21 -6.20
CA ARG A 512 -1.10 4.22 -6.88
C ARG A 512 -2.39 4.58 -6.16
N CYS A 513 -2.70 3.94 -5.03
CA CYS A 513 -3.98 4.12 -4.37
C CYS A 513 -3.94 5.30 -3.38
N VAL A 514 -5.02 6.07 -3.35
CA VAL A 514 -5.33 7.06 -2.33
C VAL A 514 -6.52 6.56 -1.52
N ARG A 515 -6.37 6.57 -0.19
CA ARG A 515 -7.43 6.25 0.76
C ARG A 515 -8.32 7.46 1.00
N PHE A 516 -9.60 7.21 1.11
CA PHE A 516 -10.61 8.20 1.46
C PHE A 516 -11.52 7.59 2.52
N TYR A 517 -11.21 7.84 3.79
CA TYR A 517 -11.84 7.23 4.96
C TYR A 517 -12.61 8.27 5.79
N PRO A 518 -13.89 8.53 5.46
CA PRO A 518 -14.78 9.32 6.30
C PRO A 518 -14.93 8.74 7.71
N ARG A 519 -15.33 9.59 8.67
CA ARG A 519 -15.81 9.13 9.99
C ARG A 519 -17.20 8.49 9.86
N TYR A 520 -17.57 7.63 10.79
CA TYR A 520 -18.80 6.82 10.74
C TYR A 520 -20.06 7.69 10.66
N ASP A 521 -20.11 8.74 11.47
CA ASP A 521 -21.21 9.69 11.63
C ASP A 521 -20.85 11.09 11.09
N MET A 522 -20.01 11.13 10.06
CA MET A 522 -19.55 12.37 9.45
C MET A 522 -20.71 13.15 8.82
N GLU A 523 -20.76 14.47 9.03
CA GLU A 523 -21.80 15.30 8.43
C GLU A 523 -21.71 15.31 6.90
N PRO A 524 -22.84 15.22 6.17
CA PRO A 524 -22.84 15.24 4.70
C PRO A 524 -22.09 16.44 4.10
N SER A 525 -22.19 17.61 4.71
CA SER A 525 -21.52 18.83 4.25
C SER A 525 -20.00 18.73 4.32
N ALA A 526 -19.45 18.03 5.31
CA ALA A 526 -18.02 17.83 5.44
C ALA A 526 -17.51 16.82 4.41
N ILE A 527 -18.32 15.83 4.01
CA ILE A 527 -17.99 14.91 2.90
C ILE A 527 -17.96 15.70 1.57
N ASP A 528 -18.94 16.56 1.34
CA ASP A 528 -19.01 17.39 0.14
C ASP A 528 -17.83 18.37 0.06
N GLU A 529 -17.42 18.95 1.18
CA GLU A 529 -16.24 19.79 1.28
C GLU A 529 -14.96 19.02 0.92
N ALA A 530 -14.76 17.81 1.46
CA ALA A 530 -13.62 16.97 1.13
C ALA A 530 -13.56 16.63 -0.37
N LEU A 531 -14.70 16.30 -0.97
CA LEU A 531 -14.80 16.02 -2.42
C LEU A 531 -14.53 17.27 -3.26
N SER A 532 -14.99 18.44 -2.81
CA SER A 532 -14.72 19.72 -3.47
C SER A 532 -13.22 20.07 -3.43
N ILE A 533 -12.57 19.92 -2.28
CA ILE A 533 -11.12 20.13 -2.16
C ILE A 533 -10.35 19.14 -3.02
N LEU A 534 -10.77 17.86 -3.03
CA LEU A 534 -10.16 16.84 -3.89
C LEU A 534 -10.30 17.19 -5.38
N ARG A 535 -11.47 17.68 -5.82
CA ARG A 535 -11.65 18.18 -7.19
C ARG A 535 -10.64 19.26 -7.52
N LEU A 536 -10.53 20.30 -6.68
CA LEU A 536 -9.59 21.40 -6.91
C LEU A 536 -8.14 20.91 -6.93
N ALA A 537 -7.77 19.94 -6.10
CA ALA A 537 -6.44 19.33 -6.11
C ALA A 537 -6.16 18.53 -7.40
N ILE A 538 -7.19 17.91 -8.00
CA ILE A 538 -7.09 17.26 -9.31
C ILE A 538 -6.96 18.31 -10.42
N GLU A 539 -7.74 19.38 -10.37
CA GLU A 539 -7.64 20.49 -11.33
C GLU A 539 -6.24 21.16 -11.28
N ASP A 540 -5.64 21.31 -10.10
CA ASP A 540 -4.26 21.79 -9.95
C ASP A 540 -3.22 20.83 -10.54
N LEU A 541 -3.55 19.53 -10.61
CA LEU A 541 -2.70 18.49 -11.21
C LEU A 541 -2.81 18.52 -12.75
N VAL A 542 -4.00 18.79 -13.31
CA VAL A 542 -4.25 18.86 -14.78
C VAL A 542 -3.89 20.21 -15.39
N GLY A 543 -4.29 21.29 -14.73
CA GLY A 543 -4.42 22.63 -15.31
C GLY A 543 -3.14 23.46 -15.37
N GLY A 544 -1.98 22.88 -15.09
CA GLY A 544 -0.70 23.59 -15.20
C GLY A 544 -0.58 24.86 -14.33
N ARG A 545 -1.45 25.09 -13.33
CA ARG A 545 -1.30 26.17 -12.33
C ARG A 545 -0.27 25.84 -11.25
N VAL A 546 0.75 25.10 -11.65
CA VAL A 546 2.11 25.31 -11.20
C VAL A 546 2.93 25.38 -12.47
N ALA A 547 3.37 26.60 -12.77
CA ALA A 547 4.36 26.81 -13.79
C ALA A 547 5.53 25.82 -13.54
N SER A 548 5.79 25.02 -14.56
CA SER A 548 7.11 24.89 -15.16
C SER A 548 8.25 25.49 -14.30
N GLU A 549 9.12 24.59 -13.83
CA GLU A 549 10.52 24.80 -13.36
C GLU A 549 10.88 24.87 -11.87
N THR A 550 9.98 24.89 -10.87
CA THR A 550 10.43 24.90 -9.44
C THR A 550 9.75 23.96 -8.46
N THR A 551 8.95 22.98 -8.92
CA THR A 551 8.84 21.78 -8.08
C THR A 551 10.23 21.16 -8.02
N THR A 552 10.86 21.10 -6.84
CA THR A 552 11.98 20.17 -6.63
C THR A 552 11.55 18.88 -7.30
N PRO A 553 12.21 18.44 -8.39
CA PRO A 553 11.79 17.23 -9.07
C PRO A 553 11.65 16.20 -7.95
N PRO A 554 10.52 15.47 -7.86
CA PRO A 554 10.41 14.41 -6.87
C PRO A 554 11.75 13.69 -6.91
N LYS A 555 12.39 13.42 -5.77
CA LYS A 555 13.57 12.56 -5.75
C LYS A 555 13.08 11.20 -6.25
N ILE A 556 12.99 11.05 -7.58
CA ILE A 556 12.55 9.86 -8.26
C ILE A 556 13.68 8.91 -7.98
N ARG A 557 13.42 8.04 -7.02
CA ARG A 557 14.37 7.00 -6.67
C ARG A 557 14.45 6.10 -7.89
N VAL A 558 15.66 5.75 -8.29
CA VAL A 558 15.90 4.80 -9.39
C VAL A 558 14.96 3.59 -9.25
N GLY A 559 14.24 3.25 -10.32
CA GLY A 559 13.26 2.16 -10.35
C GLY A 559 12.05 2.33 -9.41
N THR A 560 11.39 3.50 -9.35
CA THR A 560 10.14 3.67 -8.58
C THR A 560 8.93 4.12 -9.37
N LEU A 561 9.10 4.52 -10.62
CA LEU A 561 8.02 5.01 -11.47
C LEU A 561 7.72 3.97 -12.56
N SER A 562 6.51 3.41 -12.61
CA SER A 562 6.06 2.62 -13.76
C SER A 562 5.27 3.54 -14.70
N ILE A 563 5.65 3.59 -15.98
CA ILE A 563 5.04 4.44 -17.01
C ILE A 563 4.22 3.56 -17.96
N PRO A 564 2.88 3.59 -17.85
CA PRO A 564 2.01 2.83 -18.76
C PRO A 564 2.23 3.25 -20.23
N LEU A 565 2.25 2.28 -21.16
CA LEU A 565 2.50 2.57 -22.58
C LEU A 565 1.43 3.49 -23.20
N ASP A 566 0.20 3.49 -22.69
CA ASP A 566 -0.88 4.38 -23.15
C ASP A 566 -0.69 5.85 -22.75
N THR A 567 0.20 6.13 -21.78
CA THR A 567 0.59 7.51 -21.40
C THR A 567 1.77 8.04 -22.18
N VAL A 568 2.32 7.26 -23.11
CA VAL A 568 3.46 7.65 -23.93
C VAL A 568 2.98 8.16 -25.29
N GLU A 569 3.63 9.20 -25.80
CA GLU A 569 3.57 9.57 -27.21
C GLU A 569 4.88 9.22 -27.91
N ILE A 570 4.74 8.82 -29.17
CA ILE A 570 5.86 8.55 -30.06
C ILE A 570 6.21 9.87 -30.75
N VAL A 571 7.43 10.34 -30.55
CA VAL A 571 7.99 11.53 -31.19
C VAL A 571 9.01 11.10 -32.24
N GLU A 572 8.78 11.50 -33.49
CA GLU A 572 9.72 11.18 -34.57
C GLU A 572 10.93 12.09 -34.54
N LEU A 573 12.13 11.52 -34.70
CA LEU A 573 13.40 12.22 -34.70
C LEU A 573 13.93 12.35 -36.13
N THR A 574 13.24 13.15 -36.94
CA THR A 574 13.72 13.64 -38.24
C THR A 574 14.90 14.60 -38.06
N PRO A 575 15.70 14.94 -39.10
CA PRO A 575 16.77 15.93 -38.97
C PRO A 575 16.32 17.25 -38.32
N ALA A 576 15.11 17.73 -38.65
CA ALA A 576 14.56 18.98 -38.12
C ALA A 576 14.04 18.84 -36.68
N SER A 577 13.38 17.73 -36.34
CA SER A 577 12.86 17.50 -34.98
C SER A 577 13.93 17.04 -34.00
N PHE A 578 14.99 16.38 -34.47
CA PHE A 578 16.13 16.02 -33.65
C PHE A 578 16.79 17.27 -33.06
N ASP A 579 17.03 18.32 -33.85
CA ASP A 579 17.65 19.55 -33.35
C ASP A 579 16.82 20.22 -32.23
N ALA A 580 15.48 20.17 -32.36
CA ALA A 580 14.56 20.67 -31.33
C ALA A 580 14.57 19.85 -30.03
N HIS A 581 14.91 18.56 -30.10
CA HIS A 581 14.82 17.62 -28.97
C HIS A 581 16.16 17.09 -28.45
N LYS A 582 17.29 17.52 -29.04
CA LYS A 582 18.62 16.98 -28.74
C LYS A 582 19.03 17.13 -27.26
N GLN A 583 18.58 18.17 -26.57
CA GLN A 583 18.84 18.34 -25.13
C GLN A 583 18.05 17.34 -24.27
N GLU A 584 16.83 16.99 -24.67
CA GLU A 584 16.02 15.99 -23.98
C GLU A 584 16.60 14.59 -24.16
N ILE A 585 17.09 14.28 -25.37
CA ILE A 585 17.81 13.03 -25.68
C ILE A 585 19.09 12.93 -24.85
N LEU A 586 19.86 14.02 -24.78
CA LEU A 586 21.07 14.08 -23.95
C LEU A 586 20.76 13.86 -22.47
N ALA A 587 19.62 14.33 -21.97
CA ALA A 587 19.20 14.10 -20.60
C ALA A 587 18.93 12.61 -20.33
N VAL A 588 18.30 11.90 -21.27
CA VAL A 588 18.08 10.44 -21.16
C VAL A 588 19.41 9.68 -21.15
N GLU A 589 20.33 10.05 -22.05
CA GLU A 589 21.69 9.50 -22.13
C GLU A 589 22.49 9.70 -20.83
N GLN A 590 22.52 10.92 -20.31
CA GLN A 590 23.23 11.26 -19.09
C GLN A 590 22.65 10.58 -17.85
N GLU A 591 21.32 10.45 -17.78
CA GLU A 591 20.66 9.78 -16.65
C GLU A 591 20.93 8.26 -16.68
N ARG A 592 20.95 7.64 -17.87
CA ARG A 592 21.21 6.20 -18.03
C ARG A 592 22.67 5.83 -17.85
N TYR A 593 23.60 6.55 -18.48
CA TYR A 593 25.00 6.16 -18.57
C TYR A 593 25.96 7.05 -17.78
N GLY A 594 25.49 8.19 -17.26
CA GLY A 594 26.32 9.16 -16.52
C GLY A 594 26.94 10.24 -17.42
N ALA A 595 27.76 11.11 -16.82
CA ALA A 595 28.48 12.16 -17.56
C ALA A 595 29.89 11.72 -17.96
N ALA A 596 30.32 12.05 -19.18
CA ALA A 596 31.63 11.68 -19.75
C ALA A 596 32.86 11.99 -18.85
N ALA A 597 32.77 12.98 -17.96
CA ALA A 597 33.85 13.36 -17.02
C ALA A 597 34.13 12.30 -15.92
N GLN A 598 33.30 11.27 -15.77
CA GLN A 598 33.44 10.25 -14.73
C GLN A 598 34.29 9.03 -15.16
N TYR A 599 34.72 8.94 -16.42
CA TYR A 599 35.51 7.81 -16.92
C TYR A 599 37.02 7.98 -16.75
N PRO A 600 37.78 6.89 -16.50
CA PRO A 600 39.24 6.94 -16.37
C PRO A 600 39.94 7.53 -17.62
N PRO A 601 40.97 8.39 -17.45
CA PRO A 601 41.65 9.06 -18.57
C PRO A 601 42.29 8.14 -19.61
N ASP A 602 42.64 6.91 -19.23
CA ASP A 602 43.20 5.89 -20.12
C ASP A 602 42.16 5.26 -21.06
N VAL A 603 40.89 5.17 -20.63
CA VAL A 603 39.76 4.75 -21.47
C VAL A 603 39.47 5.81 -22.53
N LEU A 604 39.50 7.10 -22.15
CA LEU A 604 39.30 8.22 -23.07
C LEU A 604 40.45 8.40 -24.09
N ARG A 605 41.69 8.01 -23.73
CA ARG A 605 42.88 8.12 -24.59
C ARG A 605 43.01 7.01 -25.64
N ALA A 606 42.34 5.86 -25.46
CA ALA A 606 42.41 4.73 -26.39
C ALA A 606 41.56 4.92 -27.66
N GLY A 607 40.89 6.08 -27.83
CA GLY A 607 40.00 6.37 -28.96
C GLY A 607 38.67 5.60 -28.93
N ARG A 608 38.53 4.61 -28.05
CA ARG A 608 37.30 3.82 -27.85
C ARG A 608 36.42 4.50 -26.81
N ARG A 609 35.20 4.86 -27.20
CA ARG A 609 34.27 5.69 -26.41
C ARG A 609 33.66 4.90 -25.24
N PRO A 610 33.49 5.47 -24.03
CA PRO A 610 32.88 4.77 -22.91
C PRO A 610 31.45 4.34 -23.22
N LEU A 611 31.07 3.15 -22.76
CA LEU A 611 29.85 2.44 -23.14
C LEU A 611 28.56 3.28 -23.13
N LEU A 612 28.06 3.42 -24.35
CA LEU A 612 26.70 3.75 -24.80
C LEU A 612 26.20 5.18 -24.60
N GLN A 613 26.96 6.09 -23.97
CA GLN A 613 26.70 7.52 -24.15
C GLN A 613 27.20 7.94 -25.53
N PHE A 614 26.28 8.25 -26.44
CA PHE A 614 26.68 8.89 -27.70
C PHE A 614 26.87 10.38 -27.46
N PRO A 615 28.07 10.93 -27.77
CA PRO A 615 28.23 12.38 -27.77
C PRO A 615 27.16 13.00 -28.65
N LEU A 616 26.58 14.12 -28.22
CA LEU A 616 25.51 14.78 -28.95
C LEU A 616 25.87 14.99 -30.43
N ALA A 617 27.12 15.38 -30.71
CA ALA A 617 27.64 15.54 -32.08
C ALA A 617 27.57 14.27 -32.94
N THR A 618 27.67 13.09 -32.34
CA THR A 618 27.53 11.80 -33.05
C THR A 618 26.07 11.52 -33.35
N LEU A 619 25.17 11.70 -32.38
CA LEU A 619 23.73 11.56 -32.61
C LEU A 619 23.24 12.58 -33.66
N GLU A 620 23.77 13.80 -33.65
CA GLU A 620 23.51 14.82 -34.68
C GLU A 620 24.00 14.36 -36.07
N THR A 621 25.18 13.75 -36.15
CA THR A 621 25.70 13.18 -37.41
C THR A 621 24.80 12.05 -37.91
N THR A 622 24.32 11.17 -37.03
CA THR A 622 23.36 10.12 -37.39
C THR A 622 22.04 10.72 -37.86
N ALA A 623 21.48 11.66 -37.10
CA ALA A 623 20.16 12.23 -37.36
C ALA A 623 20.12 13.09 -38.63
N THR A 624 21.26 13.64 -39.07
CA THR A 624 21.37 14.40 -40.32
C THR A 624 21.42 13.52 -41.58
N ASN A 625 21.53 12.20 -41.43
CA ASN A 625 21.47 11.30 -42.57
C ASN A 625 20.04 11.29 -43.19
N PRO A 626 19.89 11.44 -44.52
CA PRO A 626 18.58 11.43 -45.17
C PRO A 626 17.77 10.13 -44.99
N ARG A 627 18.43 9.01 -44.70
CA ARG A 627 17.83 7.71 -44.36
C ARG A 627 17.96 7.38 -42.87
N ALA A 628 18.17 8.38 -42.00
CA ALA A 628 18.08 8.20 -40.56
C ALA A 628 16.64 7.91 -40.15
N ILE A 629 16.50 7.05 -39.14
CA ILE A 629 15.22 6.80 -38.50
C ILE A 629 15.48 6.87 -37.01
N GLY A 630 14.74 7.75 -36.34
CA GLY A 630 14.79 7.85 -34.90
C GLY A 630 13.40 8.06 -34.33
N VAL A 631 13.22 7.52 -33.13
CA VAL A 631 11.98 7.58 -32.37
C VAL A 631 12.33 7.86 -30.93
N ALA A 632 11.66 8.83 -30.32
CA ALA A 632 11.64 9.02 -28.88
C ALA A 632 10.26 8.68 -28.32
N LEU A 633 10.24 8.22 -27.08
CA LEU A 633 9.06 8.07 -26.26
C LEU A 633 9.01 9.27 -25.33
N ARG A 634 8.04 10.17 -25.52
CA ARG A 634 7.74 11.22 -24.55
C ARG A 634 6.63 10.73 -23.64
N ASP A 635 6.87 10.85 -22.36
CA ASP A 635 5.82 10.68 -21.37
C ASP A 635 4.90 11.90 -21.43
N LYS A 636 3.66 11.73 -21.91
CA LYS A 636 2.68 12.82 -22.04
C LYS A 636 2.39 13.52 -20.71
N VAL A 637 2.68 12.81 -19.62
CA VAL A 637 2.45 13.26 -18.25
C VAL A 637 3.55 14.19 -17.75
N SER A 638 4.81 13.74 -17.77
CA SER A 638 5.93 14.56 -17.31
C SER A 638 6.43 15.54 -18.38
N GLY A 639 6.02 15.36 -19.63
CA GLY A 639 6.54 16.07 -20.79
C GLY A 639 7.97 15.68 -21.15
N ARG A 640 8.63 14.76 -20.42
CA ARG A 640 10.02 14.37 -20.65
C ARG A 640 10.11 13.18 -21.61
N PHE A 641 11.23 13.10 -22.34
CA PHE A 641 11.63 11.86 -22.98
C PHE A 641 12.00 10.81 -21.95
N VAL A 642 11.49 9.59 -22.14
CA VAL A 642 11.70 8.45 -21.23
C VAL A 642 12.45 7.31 -21.91
N ALA A 643 12.42 7.25 -23.23
CA ALA A 643 13.28 6.39 -24.04
C ALA A 643 13.49 7.02 -25.41
N TYR A 644 14.53 6.59 -26.13
CA TYR A 644 14.65 6.85 -27.56
C TYR A 644 15.50 5.76 -28.22
N ALA A 645 15.35 5.64 -29.54
CA ALA A 645 16.21 4.85 -30.40
C ALA A 645 16.49 5.61 -31.70
N LEU A 646 17.72 5.54 -32.21
CA LEU A 646 18.17 6.24 -33.41
C LEU A 646 19.16 5.38 -34.18
N GLY A 647 18.98 5.33 -35.50
CA GLY A 647 19.89 4.63 -36.41
C GLY A 647 19.80 5.18 -37.83
N SER A 648 20.59 4.60 -38.74
CA SER A 648 20.64 5.03 -40.13
C SER A 648 21.14 3.92 -41.07
N ALA A 649 21.16 4.19 -42.37
CA ALA A 649 21.69 3.31 -43.41
C ALA A 649 23.23 3.25 -43.48
N LEU A 650 23.96 3.89 -42.56
CA LEU A 650 25.39 4.13 -42.72
C LEU A 650 26.22 2.84 -42.62
N GLU A 651 26.66 2.32 -43.77
CA GLU A 651 27.70 1.28 -43.88
C GLU A 651 29.12 1.84 -43.62
N ASN A 652 29.31 3.17 -43.65
CA ASN A 652 30.63 3.79 -43.51
C ASN A 652 30.98 4.21 -42.06
N HIS A 653 30.47 3.51 -41.04
CA HIS A 653 30.79 3.79 -39.64
C HIS A 653 31.93 2.91 -39.13
N ASP A 654 32.86 3.52 -38.39
CA ASP A 654 34.04 2.89 -37.78
C ASP A 654 33.67 2.18 -36.44
N GLU A 655 32.52 1.49 -36.42
CA GLU A 655 32.05 0.73 -35.25
C GLU A 655 32.52 -0.74 -35.32
N GLU A 656 33.00 -1.24 -34.18
CA GLU A 656 33.51 -2.61 -34.04
C GLU A 656 32.37 -3.61 -34.32
N GLY A 657 32.55 -4.46 -35.33
CA GLY A 657 31.58 -5.46 -35.78
C GLY A 657 30.79 -5.10 -37.05
N VAL A 658 30.80 -3.83 -37.51
CA VAL A 658 30.05 -3.44 -38.73
C VAL A 658 30.58 -4.13 -39.98
N SER A 659 31.89 -4.25 -40.13
CA SER A 659 32.50 -5.00 -41.23
C SER A 659 32.29 -6.52 -41.14
N SER A 660 31.83 -7.02 -39.99
CA SER A 660 31.43 -8.41 -39.76
C SER A 660 29.98 -8.68 -40.19
N ASP A 661 29.21 -7.65 -40.59
CA ASP A 661 27.87 -7.82 -41.15
C ASP A 661 27.95 -8.57 -42.50
N PRO A 662 27.29 -9.74 -42.65
CA PRO A 662 27.34 -10.53 -43.87
C PRO A 662 26.70 -9.84 -45.10
N ARG A 663 25.94 -8.77 -44.88
CA ARG A 663 25.23 -7.95 -45.88
C ARG A 663 25.83 -6.56 -46.02
N PHE A 664 27.00 -6.33 -45.42
CA PHE A 664 27.72 -5.08 -45.59
C PHE A 664 27.91 -4.75 -47.09
N GLY A 665 27.43 -3.57 -47.53
CA GLY A 665 27.49 -3.14 -48.92
C GLY A 665 26.18 -3.30 -49.69
N GLU A 666 25.20 -4.05 -49.17
CA GLU A 666 23.92 -4.31 -49.84
C GLU A 666 22.92 -3.14 -49.73
N ASN A 667 23.18 -2.13 -48.88
CA ASN A 667 22.32 -0.96 -48.66
C ASN A 667 20.87 -1.28 -48.21
N ASN A 668 20.64 -2.50 -47.69
CA ASN A 668 19.35 -3.02 -47.19
C ASN A 668 19.33 -3.24 -45.66
N THR A 669 20.45 -3.00 -44.97
CA THR A 669 20.57 -3.09 -43.52
C THR A 669 20.40 -1.72 -42.86
N PHE A 670 19.57 -1.67 -41.83
CA PHE A 670 19.46 -0.55 -40.91
C PHE A 670 20.39 -0.76 -39.71
N TYR A 671 21.32 0.16 -39.47
CA TYR A 671 22.20 0.08 -38.31
C TYR A 671 21.59 0.86 -37.16
N LEU A 672 21.14 0.15 -36.12
CA LEU A 672 20.71 0.78 -34.87
C LEU A 672 21.97 1.23 -34.11
N GLN A 673 22.13 2.54 -33.99
CA GLN A 673 23.33 3.15 -33.43
C GLN A 673 23.15 3.44 -31.94
N ALA A 674 22.06 4.10 -31.57
CA ALA A 674 21.83 4.49 -30.19
C ALA A 674 20.43 4.08 -29.70
N THR A 675 20.35 3.63 -28.46
CA THR A 675 19.09 3.41 -27.75
C THR A 675 19.32 3.61 -26.26
N ALA A 676 18.40 4.29 -25.58
CA ALA A 676 18.45 4.46 -24.14
C ALA A 676 17.04 4.56 -23.56
N THR A 677 16.89 4.08 -22.33
CA THR A 677 15.68 4.22 -21.52
C THR A 677 16.08 4.74 -20.14
N LEU A 678 15.28 5.64 -19.56
CA LEU A 678 15.55 6.20 -18.24
C LEU A 678 15.65 5.08 -17.17
N PRO A 679 16.75 5.01 -16.40
CA PRO A 679 16.92 3.97 -15.38
C PRO A 679 15.97 4.17 -14.18
N THR A 680 15.34 5.34 -14.09
CA THR A 680 14.38 5.68 -13.04
C THR A 680 13.02 4.99 -13.20
N VAL A 681 12.76 4.37 -14.37
CA VAL A 681 11.50 3.71 -14.70
C VAL A 681 11.54 2.21 -14.35
N GLN A 682 10.51 1.69 -13.69
CA GLN A 682 10.42 0.28 -13.28
C GLN A 682 10.14 -0.68 -14.43
N ASN A 683 9.38 -0.23 -15.43
CA ASN A 683 9.07 -0.98 -16.63
C ASN A 683 9.95 -0.53 -17.80
N ASP A 684 11.23 -0.28 -17.53
CA ASP A 684 12.23 0.14 -18.53
C ASP A 684 12.36 -0.87 -19.68
N VAL A 685 12.34 -2.17 -19.40
CA VAL A 685 12.33 -3.24 -20.42
C VAL A 685 11.10 -3.14 -21.33
N GLU A 686 9.93 -2.79 -20.78
CA GLU A 686 8.70 -2.67 -21.57
C GLU A 686 8.78 -1.45 -22.51
N LEU A 687 9.29 -0.32 -22.02
CA LEU A 687 9.54 0.88 -22.83
C LEU A 687 10.64 0.68 -23.87
N GLU A 688 11.73 -0.01 -23.52
CA GLU A 688 12.83 -0.38 -24.42
C GLU A 688 12.30 -1.25 -25.56
N ASN A 689 11.47 -2.24 -25.25
CA ASN A 689 10.82 -3.06 -26.27
C ASN A 689 9.87 -2.23 -27.15
N TYR A 690 9.08 -1.35 -26.55
CA TYR A 690 8.12 -0.52 -27.27
C TYR A 690 8.79 0.47 -28.24
N VAL A 691 9.89 1.11 -27.83
CA VAL A 691 10.63 2.03 -28.71
C VAL A 691 11.34 1.29 -29.84
N LEU A 692 11.88 0.09 -29.57
CA LEU A 692 12.54 -0.74 -30.58
C LEU A 692 11.54 -1.29 -31.61
N ASP A 693 10.34 -1.70 -31.19
CA ASP A 693 9.28 -2.12 -32.11
C ASP A 693 8.77 -0.93 -32.96
N ALA A 694 8.59 0.25 -32.36
CA ALA A 694 8.22 1.46 -33.09
C ALA A 694 9.29 1.89 -34.12
N LEU A 695 10.57 1.66 -33.82
CA LEU A 695 11.67 1.90 -34.74
C LEU A 695 11.68 0.86 -35.89
N ARG A 696 11.49 -0.42 -35.55
CA ARG A 696 11.43 -1.53 -36.52
C ARG A 696 10.35 -1.30 -37.58
N GLU A 697 9.14 -0.90 -37.17
CA GLU A 697 8.04 -0.63 -38.10
C GLU A 697 8.41 0.47 -39.11
N ARG A 698 9.13 1.50 -38.67
CA ARG A 698 9.61 2.59 -39.53
C ARG A 698 10.75 2.15 -40.43
N ALA A 699 11.68 1.35 -39.93
CA ALA A 699 12.76 0.78 -40.74
C ALA A 699 12.22 -0.10 -41.88
N LEU A 700 11.22 -0.93 -41.59
CA LEU A 700 10.50 -1.71 -42.61
C LEU A 700 9.83 -0.80 -43.64
N ALA A 701 9.11 0.24 -43.18
CA ALA A 701 8.44 1.18 -44.07
C ALA A 701 9.42 1.96 -44.97
N ALA A 702 10.64 2.19 -44.51
CA ALA A 702 11.72 2.83 -45.25
C ALA A 702 12.50 1.86 -46.19
N GLY A 703 12.06 0.61 -46.30
CA GLY A 703 12.61 -0.38 -47.23
C GLY A 703 13.85 -1.12 -46.73
N PHE A 704 14.12 -1.12 -45.42
CA PHE A 704 15.17 -1.98 -44.85
C PHE A 704 14.64 -3.38 -44.59
N GLU A 705 15.46 -4.39 -44.85
CA GLU A 705 15.11 -5.80 -44.65
C GLU A 705 15.76 -6.38 -43.38
N PHE A 706 16.89 -5.81 -42.96
CA PHE A 706 17.69 -6.28 -41.83
C PHE A 706 18.02 -5.14 -40.87
N LEU A 707 18.26 -5.48 -39.61
CA LEU A 707 18.81 -4.57 -38.61
C LEU A 707 20.05 -5.19 -38.00
N SER A 708 21.13 -4.42 -37.95
CA SER A 708 22.39 -4.80 -37.30
C SER A 708 22.74 -3.81 -36.19
N THR A 709 23.28 -4.32 -35.08
CA THR A 709 23.60 -3.48 -33.91
C THR A 709 24.55 -4.16 -32.94
N LEU A 710 25.33 -3.35 -32.22
CA LEU A 710 26.13 -3.76 -31.07
C LEU A 710 25.36 -3.38 -29.79
N ILE A 711 24.94 -4.38 -29.00
CA ILE A 711 24.16 -4.14 -27.77
C ILE A 711 24.66 -4.99 -26.61
N GLU A 712 24.26 -4.61 -25.40
CA GLU A 712 24.43 -5.45 -24.20
C GLU A 712 23.76 -6.80 -24.42
N GLU A 713 24.43 -7.91 -24.04
CA GLU A 713 23.84 -9.25 -24.18
C GLU A 713 22.49 -9.39 -23.47
N ARG A 714 22.29 -8.67 -22.35
CA ARG A 714 21.00 -8.59 -21.65
C ARG A 714 19.84 -8.22 -22.56
N VAL A 715 20.04 -7.29 -23.49
CA VAL A 715 18.97 -6.80 -24.40
C VAL A 715 18.56 -7.91 -25.38
N ARG A 716 19.45 -8.86 -25.70
CA ARG A 716 19.07 -10.07 -26.45
C ARG A 716 18.23 -11.05 -25.63
N GLU A 717 18.31 -11.02 -24.30
CA GLU A 717 17.50 -11.86 -23.41
C GLU A 717 16.13 -11.24 -23.11
N THR A 718 16.09 -9.92 -22.89
CA THR A 718 14.89 -9.18 -22.45
C THR A 718 14.16 -8.43 -23.58
N GLY A 719 14.84 -8.26 -24.72
CA GLY A 719 14.37 -7.48 -25.88
C GLY A 719 13.19 -8.08 -26.63
N PRO A 720 12.70 -7.43 -27.70
CA PRO A 720 11.62 -7.95 -28.54
C PRO A 720 11.96 -9.31 -29.17
N GLU A 721 10.94 -10.12 -29.47
CA GLU A 721 11.13 -11.50 -29.97
C GLU A 721 12.06 -11.61 -31.18
N TRP A 722 11.97 -10.66 -32.11
CA TRP A 722 12.78 -10.62 -33.32
C TRP A 722 14.27 -10.36 -33.04
N LEU A 723 14.59 -9.66 -31.94
CA LEU A 723 15.95 -9.39 -31.49
C LEU A 723 16.51 -10.58 -30.70
N ARG A 724 15.68 -11.25 -29.90
CA ARG A 724 16.09 -12.47 -29.16
C ARG A 724 16.50 -13.60 -30.09
N ASN A 725 15.81 -13.71 -31.23
CA ASN A 725 16.07 -14.70 -32.27
C ASN A 725 17.10 -14.23 -33.33
N ALA A 726 17.73 -13.07 -33.13
CA ALA A 726 18.73 -12.55 -34.05
C ALA A 726 19.99 -13.44 -34.13
N ALA A 727 20.63 -13.45 -35.30
CA ALA A 727 21.91 -14.10 -35.49
C ALA A 727 23.00 -13.31 -34.78
N VAL A 728 23.73 -13.94 -33.86
CA VAL A 728 24.90 -13.34 -33.21
C VAL A 728 26.09 -13.52 -34.14
N LEU A 729 26.63 -12.41 -34.63
CA LEU A 729 27.76 -12.39 -35.54
C LEU A 729 29.07 -12.40 -34.76
N GLU A 730 29.14 -11.61 -33.68
CA GLU A 730 30.32 -11.49 -32.83
C GLU A 730 29.95 -11.33 -31.36
N ARG A 731 30.74 -11.91 -30.46
CA ARG A 731 30.63 -11.76 -29.02
C ARG A 731 31.88 -11.09 -28.49
N ILE A 732 31.70 -9.98 -27.77
CA ILE A 732 32.80 -9.20 -27.22
C ILE A 732 32.73 -9.27 -25.70
N GLU A 733 33.57 -10.14 -25.14
CA GLU A 733 33.69 -10.32 -23.70
C GLU A 733 34.37 -9.12 -23.07
N ASN A 734 33.82 -8.67 -21.93
CA ASN A 734 34.39 -7.57 -21.14
C ASN A 734 34.65 -6.31 -21.99
N TYR A 735 33.68 -5.96 -22.84
CA TYR A 735 33.80 -4.85 -23.78
C TYR A 735 34.19 -3.56 -23.02
N LEU A 736 35.29 -2.93 -23.45
CA LEU A 736 35.89 -1.75 -22.81
C LEU A 736 36.16 -1.88 -21.29
N ARG A 737 36.45 -3.09 -20.81
CA ARG A 737 36.71 -3.40 -19.38
C ARG A 737 35.53 -3.12 -18.44
N SER A 738 34.31 -3.15 -18.97
CA SER A 738 33.09 -2.90 -18.18
C SER A 738 32.66 -4.03 -17.26
N GLY A 739 33.26 -5.21 -17.42
CA GLY A 739 32.77 -6.45 -16.81
C GLY A 739 31.49 -6.98 -17.46
N MET A 740 31.03 -6.39 -18.57
CA MET A 740 29.81 -6.78 -19.29
C MET A 740 30.14 -7.35 -20.68
N THR A 741 29.30 -8.29 -21.12
CA THR A 741 29.40 -8.93 -22.43
C THR A 741 28.49 -8.22 -23.43
N PHE A 742 29.03 -7.90 -24.60
CA PHE A 742 28.32 -7.29 -25.71
C PHE A 742 28.22 -8.25 -26.87
N VAL A 743 27.15 -8.13 -27.64
CA VAL A 743 26.92 -8.94 -28.83
C VAL A 743 26.64 -8.05 -30.03
N TYR A 744 27.37 -8.29 -31.11
CA TYR A 744 27.03 -7.76 -32.42
C TYR A 744 26.08 -8.75 -33.08
N LEU A 745 24.86 -8.31 -33.41
CA LEU A 745 23.82 -9.16 -33.96
C LEU A 745 23.22 -8.58 -35.24
N GLN A 746 22.65 -9.46 -36.06
CA GLN A 746 21.82 -9.12 -37.21
C GLN A 746 20.47 -9.82 -37.07
N ALA A 747 19.39 -9.04 -37.23
CA ALA A 747 18.02 -9.51 -37.14
C ALA A 747 17.26 -9.22 -38.45
N PRO A 748 16.49 -10.16 -39.01
CA PRO A 748 15.53 -9.84 -40.06
C PRO A 748 14.44 -8.94 -39.49
N LEU A 749 14.14 -7.84 -40.19
CA LEU A 749 13.09 -6.92 -39.78
C LEU A 749 11.69 -7.50 -40.06
N THR A 750 11.52 -8.40 -41.02
CA THR A 750 10.24 -9.11 -41.24
C THR A 750 10.10 -10.31 -40.30
N LYS A 751 8.89 -10.59 -39.79
CA LYS A 751 8.65 -11.86 -39.07
C LYS A 751 9.02 -13.03 -39.99
N PRO A 752 9.70 -14.08 -39.50
CA PRO A 752 9.83 -15.30 -40.27
C PRO A 752 8.42 -15.79 -40.62
N VAL A 753 8.17 -16.07 -41.89
CA VAL A 753 6.95 -16.78 -42.30
C VAL A 753 6.99 -18.12 -41.58
N GLN A 754 5.99 -18.36 -40.71
CA GLN A 754 5.86 -19.63 -39.99
C GLN A 754 5.66 -20.81 -40.94
#